data_AF-A0A7D9I5B7-F1
#
_entry.id   AF-A0A7D9I5B7-F1
#
_cell.length_a   1.000
_cell.length_b   1.000
_cell.length_c   1.000
_cell.angle_alpha   90.00
_cell.angle_beta   90.00
_cell.angle_gamma   90.00
#
_symmetry.space_group_name_H-M   'P 1'
#
loop_
_entity.id
_entity.type
_entity.pdbx_description
1 polymer ?
#
loop_
_entity_poly.entity_id
_entity_poly.type
_entity_poly.pdbx_seq_one_letter_code
_entity_poly.pdbx_strand_id
1 'polypeptide(L)'
;MRSGTLLPIGFQDILASEFMPLHQKHERGNVTHKKVKERHLPRRISPAFDRFEAMIMDDEYASRSRDYPRNTTCSFVGLRKPYVASRVSEDQQEQKCRLRFETPEECKEGIKYYGGPGDIKELKCDVSKAIEICRIKRLNNTGNFDVFCDSRHCKGEDLHLGLLGSQTGVVDNWTVISDAKRLGQYLHEHISSSKFGASFALLKCEKSLVFQVLTLPKILERSTMSQPHKNINFNIIVEDSVSRRHFFRTLSQTASTMRNIIYKKSIPATVLEFEKVQSYDTTTKKNLQRLFSGTKYLRPNERDIIGIEDFFSLLKEFGYSTLFQEDNCWYDNWGTLLDLSYRTGHVKDQKERDKIWKEFVDLLEKTKRSDSVDDFGVTFLTCSVYAYLHTSNVFNAWDFPNICFAGEHFSSFLLNYAKEYMMFNDNAAKPFLAYTHVITSHERSGRRIVNDDITLSKLLRQAAHMHNTVTILISDHGAKSTKFSSHTTQGRHEVFRPLLFMIIPHVVCDKLGPEVMNALVANQKRLIGIQDLGEALRAYLKPNTPELRGLFLPISLNRTCDQLDLDSDVLCLCDKMDKSISSKSQVLKWAAEFALGVLNNMIQDQFIAGLKSKRSGEIKSNLYGYGACQRYTGHKIGLARHQVAGQQEILAFTLFVQPFDRKTKEVFDVKVSFPVNQDKAISLDKFTRASSFNEYEQCADKNVNPKICTCRRSLKKTFKWRKRFIKNAASQHSFSLAPTGLVLDHPCLTIISRNIQNSLPSGRKQNAISTYEAFNACSYVTYNLTINIKKFKRSRVSRKLPDTVTLFPRTMTFLITVKNAWRYGVFVPSFSFVKRTLSGRN
;
A
#
# COMPACT_ATOMS: atom_id res chain seq x y z
N MET A 1 -21.61 -51.39 -22.59
CA MET A 1 -22.05 -52.12 -21.38
C MET A 1 -22.86 -51.13 -20.56
N ARG A 2 -24.19 -51.15 -20.69
CA ARG A 2 -25.15 -51.75 -19.72
C ARG A 2 -24.94 -51.21 -18.29
N SER A 3 -25.91 -50.73 -17.51
CA SER A 3 -27.35 -50.44 -17.66
C SER A 3 -27.89 -50.26 -16.22
N GLY A 4 -28.68 -49.21 -15.95
CA GLY A 4 -29.83 -49.29 -15.03
C GLY A 4 -29.55 -49.41 -13.51
N THR A 5 -30.47 -49.12 -12.58
CA THR A 5 -31.93 -48.97 -12.65
C THR A 5 -32.45 -48.37 -11.32
N LEU A 6 -33.41 -47.43 -11.42
CA LEU A 6 -34.62 -47.13 -10.61
C LEU A 6 -34.68 -47.39 -9.07
N LEU A 7 -35.00 -46.32 -8.29
CA LEU A 7 -36.24 -45.99 -7.50
C LEU A 7 -37.26 -47.13 -7.15
N PRO A 8 -38.32 -46.94 -6.30
CA PRO A 8 -38.72 -45.97 -5.22
C PRO A 8 -39.51 -46.62 -4.02
N ILE A 9 -40.35 -45.82 -3.31
CA ILE A 9 -41.57 -46.13 -2.45
C ILE A 9 -41.32 -45.94 -0.93
N GLY A 10 -42.18 -45.31 -0.09
CA GLY A 10 -43.55 -44.74 -0.19
C GLY A 10 -43.96 -44.09 1.16
N PHE A 11 -44.87 -43.10 1.17
CA PHE A 11 -46.28 -43.16 1.69
C PHE A 11 -46.43 -43.22 3.23
N GLN A 12 -47.37 -42.62 3.97
CA GLN A 12 -48.49 -41.66 3.79
C GLN A 12 -49.04 -41.30 5.21
N ASP A 13 -49.62 -40.10 5.38
CA ASP A 13 -50.77 -39.63 6.20
C ASP A 13 -51.13 -40.21 7.60
N ILE A 14 -51.64 -39.33 8.51
CA ILE A 14 -53.01 -39.40 9.12
C ILE A 14 -53.24 -38.41 10.32
N LEU A 15 -54.30 -37.59 10.18
CA LEU A 15 -55.34 -37.05 11.12
C LEU A 15 -54.91 -36.31 12.43
N ALA A 16 -55.40 -35.10 12.82
CA ALA A 16 -56.71 -34.40 12.83
C ALA A 16 -57.41 -34.41 14.22
N SER A 17 -58.07 -33.27 14.52
CA SER A 17 -59.10 -32.98 15.56
C SER A 17 -58.61 -32.71 17.01
N GLU A 18 -59.21 -31.87 17.85
CA GLU A 18 -60.26 -30.82 17.81
C GLU A 18 -60.36 -30.22 19.25
N PHE A 19 -61.18 -29.16 19.41
CA PHE A 19 -61.89 -28.69 20.62
C PHE A 19 -61.40 -27.45 21.43
N MET A 20 -62.08 -26.35 21.09
CA MET A 20 -62.58 -25.23 21.92
C MET A 20 -63.32 -25.70 23.22
N PRO A 21 -63.60 -24.85 24.26
CA PRO A 21 -64.49 -23.69 24.09
C PRO A 21 -64.30 -22.44 25.02
N LEU A 22 -65.11 -21.45 24.65
CA LEU A 22 -65.43 -20.14 25.23
C LEU A 22 -65.75 -20.10 26.75
N HIS A 23 -65.49 -18.94 27.38
CA HIS A 23 -66.50 -18.26 28.20
C HIS A 23 -66.20 -16.76 28.38
N GLN A 24 -67.17 -15.93 27.97
CA GLN A 24 -67.35 -14.54 28.43
C GLN A 24 -67.93 -14.53 29.85
N LYS A 25 -67.54 -13.54 30.66
CA LYS A 25 -68.43 -12.93 31.67
C LYS A 25 -68.11 -11.45 31.87
N HIS A 26 -69.16 -10.65 31.72
CA HIS A 26 -69.29 -9.26 32.11
C HIS A 26 -69.22 -9.11 33.65
N GLU A 27 -68.66 -7.99 34.12
CA GLU A 27 -69.20 -7.30 35.30
C GLU A 27 -68.95 -5.79 35.21
N ARG A 28 -70.03 -5.03 35.41
CA ARG A 28 -70.06 -3.56 35.54
C ARG A 28 -69.92 -3.22 37.02
N GLY A 29 -69.17 -2.15 37.34
CA GLY A 29 -69.12 -1.53 38.66
C GLY A 29 -68.85 -0.04 38.55
N ASN A 30 -69.74 0.76 39.16
CA ASN A 30 -69.92 2.20 39.00
C ASN A 30 -68.93 3.09 39.82
N VAL A 31 -68.58 4.23 39.21
CA VAL A 31 -68.55 5.62 39.75
C VAL A 31 -67.67 5.94 40.97
N THR A 32 -66.69 6.85 40.78
CA THR A 32 -66.73 8.22 41.37
C THR A 32 -65.61 9.11 40.83
N HIS A 33 -66.00 10.32 40.43
CA HIS A 33 -65.12 11.41 40.00
C HIS A 33 -64.29 11.98 41.16
N LYS A 34 -62.98 12.15 40.95
CA LYS A 34 -62.24 13.31 41.46
C LYS A 34 -61.26 13.80 40.40
N LYS A 35 -61.55 14.99 39.85
CA LYS A 35 -60.65 15.77 38.99
C LYS A 35 -59.42 16.17 39.80
N VAL A 36 -58.24 15.74 39.37
CA VAL A 36 -56.97 16.41 39.66
C VAL A 36 -56.28 16.65 38.32
N LYS A 37 -55.92 17.92 38.05
CA LYS A 37 -55.23 18.36 36.84
C LYS A 37 -53.85 17.70 36.77
N GLU A 38 -53.67 16.71 35.90
CA GLU A 38 -52.34 16.29 35.46
C GLU A 38 -51.98 17.01 34.16
N ARG A 39 -50.89 17.78 34.24
CA ARG A 39 -50.16 18.30 33.08
C ARG A 39 -49.78 17.11 32.19
N HIS A 40 -50.12 17.17 30.91
CA HIS A 40 -49.57 16.27 29.92
C HIS A 40 -48.03 16.34 29.95
N LEU A 41 -47.39 15.34 30.57
CA LEU A 41 -46.01 14.98 30.24
C LEU A 41 -46.01 14.44 28.81
N PRO A 42 -45.07 14.86 27.94
CA PRO A 42 -44.92 14.24 26.63
C PRO A 42 -44.53 12.77 26.79
N ARG A 43 -45.11 11.94 25.91
CA ARG A 43 -44.77 10.52 25.68
C ARG A 43 -43.28 10.26 25.84
N ARG A 44 -42.95 9.20 26.61
CA ARG A 44 -41.63 8.58 26.67
C ARG A 44 -41.06 8.39 25.25
N ILE A 45 -40.00 9.13 24.94
CA ILE A 45 -39.13 8.91 23.79
C ILE A 45 -38.29 7.67 24.08
N SER A 46 -38.22 6.76 23.11
CA SER A 46 -37.49 5.48 23.17
C SER A 46 -35.98 5.68 23.46
N PRO A 47 -35.28 4.74 24.13
CA PRO A 47 -33.94 4.98 24.70
C PRO A 47 -32.75 4.92 23.73
N ALA A 48 -32.98 4.69 22.44
CA ALA A 48 -31.91 4.67 21.43
C ALA A 48 -32.05 5.89 20.52
N PHE A 49 -31.34 6.97 20.83
CA PHE A 49 -31.00 7.96 19.81
C PHE A 49 -30.29 7.24 18.65
N ASP A 50 -30.73 7.50 17.42
CA ASP A 50 -30.05 7.10 16.18
C ASP A 50 -28.57 7.54 16.28
N ARG A 51 -27.59 6.63 16.15
CA ARG A 51 -26.17 6.93 16.44
C ARG A 51 -25.63 8.03 15.54
N PHE A 52 -26.18 8.13 14.33
CA PHE A 52 -25.85 9.21 13.41
C PHE A 52 -26.35 10.55 13.94
N GLU A 53 -27.63 10.66 14.30
CA GLU A 53 -28.21 11.88 14.88
C GLU A 53 -27.49 12.29 16.18
N ALA A 54 -27.19 11.33 17.04
CA ALA A 54 -26.41 11.58 18.26
C ALA A 54 -25.03 12.19 17.96
N MET A 55 -24.32 11.63 16.96
CA MET A 55 -23.02 12.17 16.52
C MET A 55 -23.15 13.60 15.99
N ILE A 56 -24.20 13.91 15.21
CA ILE A 56 -24.44 15.27 14.69
C ILE A 56 -24.75 16.25 15.84
N MET A 57 -25.56 15.84 16.81
CA MET A 57 -25.84 16.65 18.00
C MET A 57 -24.58 16.91 18.83
N ASP A 58 -23.72 15.91 19.00
CA ASP A 58 -22.44 16.04 19.70
C ASP A 58 -21.48 16.98 18.95
N ASP A 59 -21.39 16.87 17.62
CA ASP A 59 -20.60 17.76 16.77
C ASP A 59 -21.10 19.22 16.89
N GLU A 60 -22.42 19.43 16.92
CA GLU A 60 -23.03 20.75 17.15
C GLU A 60 -22.68 21.31 18.53
N TYR A 61 -22.78 20.51 19.59
CA TYR A 61 -22.43 20.95 20.94
C TYR A 61 -20.93 21.30 21.03
N ALA A 62 -20.07 20.44 20.49
CA ALA A 62 -18.62 20.61 20.49
C ALA A 62 -18.13 21.78 19.63
N SER A 63 -18.92 22.24 18.66
CA SER A 63 -18.63 23.44 17.86
C SER A 63 -18.48 24.71 18.73
N ARG A 64 -19.12 24.74 19.90
CA ARG A 64 -19.08 25.87 20.86
C ARG A 64 -17.84 25.87 21.77
N SER A 65 -17.10 24.75 21.82
CA SER A 65 -15.87 24.62 22.60
C SER A 65 -14.64 25.08 21.80
N ARG A 66 -13.64 25.69 22.46
CA ARG A 66 -12.40 26.15 21.78
C ARG A 66 -11.34 25.06 21.62
N ASP A 67 -11.35 24.00 22.41
CA ASP A 67 -10.23 23.05 22.47
C ASP A 67 -10.44 21.79 21.59
N TYR A 68 -9.44 21.50 20.75
CA TYR A 68 -9.20 20.19 20.13
C TYR A 68 -8.52 19.26 21.14
N PRO A 69 -8.57 17.91 20.96
CA PRO A 69 -8.08 16.96 21.96
C PRO A 69 -6.65 17.26 22.44
N ARG A 70 -6.51 17.72 23.69
CA ARG A 70 -5.22 17.81 24.39
C ARG A 70 -4.78 16.47 25.01
N ASN A 71 -5.67 15.47 25.02
CA ASN A 71 -5.50 14.23 25.79
C ASN A 71 -5.02 13.02 24.96
N THR A 72 -4.55 13.21 23.73
CA THR A 72 -3.94 12.12 22.94
C THR A 72 -2.43 12.28 22.86
N THR A 73 -1.69 11.16 22.83
CA THR A 73 -0.22 11.17 22.74
C THR A 73 0.31 11.93 21.51
N CYS A 74 -0.48 11.94 20.42
CA CYS A 74 -0.30 12.82 19.27
C CYS A 74 -1.51 13.75 19.14
N SER A 75 -1.46 14.90 19.82
CA SER A 75 -2.57 15.87 19.97
C SER A 75 -3.14 16.41 18.65
N PHE A 76 -2.41 16.27 17.54
CA PHE A 76 -2.82 16.76 16.23
C PHE A 76 -3.72 15.79 15.44
N VAL A 77 -3.88 14.56 15.90
CA VAL A 77 -4.62 13.52 15.18
C VAL A 77 -6.09 13.45 15.58
N GLY A 78 -6.95 13.28 14.59
CA GLY A 78 -8.39 13.17 14.75
C GLY A 78 -9.12 14.41 14.25
N LEU A 79 -10.31 14.21 13.70
CA LEU A 79 -11.19 15.28 13.24
C LEU A 79 -12.18 15.72 14.33
N ARG A 80 -12.68 14.78 15.14
CA ARG A 80 -13.67 15.04 16.19
C ARG A 80 -13.05 15.41 17.54
N LYS A 81 -13.68 16.32 18.28
CA LYS A 81 -13.30 16.72 19.64
C LYS A 81 -13.74 15.64 20.63
N PRO A 82 -12.94 15.33 21.67
CA PRO A 82 -13.32 14.36 22.68
C PRO A 82 -14.48 14.91 23.51
N TYR A 83 -15.51 14.11 23.71
CA TYR A 83 -16.67 14.52 24.50
C TYR A 83 -16.39 14.37 26.00
N VAL A 84 -16.78 15.38 26.79
CA VAL A 84 -16.75 15.33 28.26
C VAL A 84 -18.16 14.96 28.72
N ALA A 85 -18.36 13.66 29.03
CA ALA A 85 -19.54 13.06 29.68
C ALA A 85 -20.84 12.92 28.87
N SER A 86 -21.07 11.78 28.20
CA SER A 86 -22.42 11.40 27.74
C SER A 86 -23.03 10.33 28.65
N ARG A 87 -24.25 10.62 29.09
CA ARG A 87 -25.21 9.71 29.73
C ARG A 87 -25.86 8.79 28.69
N VAL A 88 -25.08 8.34 27.70
CA VAL A 88 -25.50 7.25 26.81
C VAL A 88 -24.73 6.05 27.29
N SER A 89 -25.43 5.09 27.91
CA SER A 89 -24.88 3.76 28.06
C SER A 89 -24.73 3.19 26.63
N GLU A 90 -23.62 3.52 25.95
CA GLU A 90 -23.07 2.55 25.03
C GLU A 90 -22.89 1.31 25.86
N ASP A 91 -23.68 0.28 25.57
CA ASP A 91 -23.42 -1.07 25.98
C ASP A 91 -21.91 -1.29 25.76
N GLN A 92 -21.12 -1.29 26.83
CA GLN A 92 -19.66 -1.22 26.81
C GLN A 92 -19.13 -2.59 26.39
N GLN A 93 -19.56 -3.08 25.25
CA GLN A 93 -19.07 -4.31 24.69
C GLN A 93 -17.63 -4.05 24.26
N GLU A 94 -16.72 -4.65 25.02
CA GLU A 94 -15.28 -4.45 24.88
C GLU A 94 -14.85 -4.88 23.47
N GLN A 95 -14.45 -3.90 22.66
CA GLN A 95 -14.00 -4.18 21.29
C GLN A 95 -12.77 -5.06 21.33
N LYS A 96 -12.80 -6.20 20.63
CA LYS A 96 -11.69 -7.14 20.63
C LYS A 96 -10.44 -6.48 20.04
N CYS A 97 -10.56 -5.81 18.90
CA CYS A 97 -9.48 -5.03 18.30
C CYS A 97 -9.34 -3.65 18.97
N ARG A 98 -8.34 -3.49 19.83
CA ARG A 98 -7.90 -2.19 20.36
C ARG A 98 -6.67 -1.71 19.59
N LEU A 99 -6.56 -0.42 19.31
CA LEU A 99 -5.37 0.12 18.67
C LEU A 99 -4.17 0.05 19.62
N ARG A 100 -2.98 -0.21 19.07
CA ARG A 100 -1.73 -0.06 19.81
C ARG A 100 -1.62 1.35 20.39
N PHE A 101 -1.34 1.44 21.68
CA PHE A 101 -1.04 2.73 22.32
C PHE A 101 0.34 3.19 21.84
N GLU A 102 0.41 4.41 21.31
CA GLU A 102 1.67 5.02 20.89
C GLU A 102 2.20 5.90 22.03
N THR A 103 3.50 5.81 22.27
CA THR A 103 4.22 6.63 23.25
C THR A 103 4.52 8.04 22.71
N PRO A 104 4.75 9.04 23.58
CA PRO A 104 5.13 10.38 23.12
C PRO A 104 6.41 10.37 22.28
N GLU A 105 7.34 9.47 22.60
CA GLU A 105 8.59 9.27 21.88
C GLU A 105 8.35 8.75 20.46
N GLU A 106 7.45 7.77 20.29
CA GLU A 106 7.06 7.25 18.97
C GLU A 106 6.34 8.31 18.14
N CYS A 107 5.53 9.15 18.78
CA CYS A 107 4.90 10.29 18.11
C CYS A 107 5.95 11.29 17.59
N LYS A 108 6.92 11.66 18.45
CA LYS A 108 8.04 12.55 18.11
C LYS A 108 8.96 11.94 17.06
N GLU A 109 9.09 10.62 17.01
CA GLU A 109 9.91 9.93 16.02
C GLU A 109 9.40 10.20 14.59
N GLY A 110 8.09 10.06 14.35
CA GLY A 110 7.50 10.36 13.04
C GLY A 110 7.71 11.82 12.60
N ILE A 111 7.61 12.76 13.54
CA ILE A 111 7.86 14.19 13.31
C ILE A 111 9.29 14.46 12.82
N LYS A 112 10.30 13.74 13.32
CA LYS A 112 11.69 13.89 12.86
C LYS A 112 11.86 13.62 11.36
N TYR A 113 11.06 12.71 10.80
CA TYR A 113 11.16 12.33 9.39
C TYR A 113 10.26 13.18 8.51
N TYR A 114 9.01 13.39 8.90
CA TYR A 114 8.00 14.03 8.06
C TYR A 114 7.66 15.48 8.44
N GLY A 115 8.25 16.03 9.50
CA GLY A 115 7.80 17.29 10.09
C GLY A 115 6.56 17.12 10.96
N GLY A 116 6.29 18.12 11.79
CA GLY A 116 5.04 18.27 12.53
C GLY A 116 3.96 18.99 11.72
N PRO A 117 2.72 19.01 12.22
CA PRO A 117 1.62 19.72 11.58
C PRO A 117 1.94 21.19 11.32
N GLY A 118 1.95 21.58 10.04
CA GLY A 118 2.25 22.94 9.60
C GLY A 118 3.73 23.29 9.54
N ASP A 119 4.64 22.38 9.93
CA ASP A 119 6.09 22.62 9.86
C ASP A 119 6.58 22.61 8.40
N ILE A 120 5.97 21.78 7.57
CA ILE A 120 6.27 21.71 6.13
C ILE A 120 5.17 22.45 5.39
N LYS A 121 5.58 23.34 4.48
CA LYS A 121 4.69 24.06 3.58
C LYS A 121 4.89 23.55 2.16
N GLU A 122 3.85 23.72 1.34
CA GLU A 122 3.93 23.52 -0.10
C GLU A 122 5.13 24.25 -0.70
N LEU A 123 5.83 23.55 -1.60
CA LEU A 123 6.94 24.13 -2.33
C LEU A 123 6.40 24.98 -3.46
N LYS A 124 6.88 26.22 -3.60
CA LYS A 124 6.35 27.10 -4.65
C LYS A 124 6.79 26.61 -6.03
N CYS A 125 5.84 26.33 -6.91
CA CYS A 125 6.08 26.30 -8.34
C CYS A 125 6.32 27.72 -8.87
N ASP A 126 7.01 27.83 -10.00
CA ASP A 126 7.26 29.11 -10.66
C ASP A 126 5.95 29.68 -11.22
N VAL A 127 5.28 30.52 -10.43
CA VAL A 127 3.99 31.12 -10.78
C VAL A 127 4.09 32.06 -11.99
N SER A 128 5.30 32.52 -12.36
CA SER A 128 5.48 33.29 -13.60
C SER A 128 5.17 32.44 -14.84
N LYS A 129 5.16 31.11 -14.70
CA LYS A 129 4.75 30.16 -15.74
C LYS A 129 3.27 29.76 -15.67
N ALA A 130 2.54 30.17 -14.62
CA ALA A 130 1.10 29.93 -14.50
C ALA A 130 0.33 31.01 -15.29
N ILE A 131 0.44 30.95 -16.61
CA ILE A 131 -0.16 31.93 -17.52
C ILE A 131 -1.43 31.33 -18.15
N GLU A 132 -2.57 31.98 -17.92
CA GLU A 132 -3.83 31.65 -18.60
C GLU A 132 -3.82 32.28 -20.00
N ILE A 133 -3.33 31.55 -21.00
CA ILE A 133 -3.33 32.00 -22.40
C ILE A 133 -4.75 31.96 -22.96
N CYS A 134 -5.45 30.86 -22.73
CA CYS A 134 -6.81 30.64 -23.16
C CYS A 134 -7.70 30.19 -22.00
N ARG A 135 -8.95 30.64 -21.99
CA ARG A 135 -9.96 30.24 -21.03
C ARG A 135 -11.15 29.63 -21.73
N ILE A 136 -11.63 28.52 -21.18
CA ILE A 136 -12.84 27.84 -21.65
C ILE A 136 -14.03 28.39 -20.87
N LYS A 137 -15.02 28.93 -21.58
CA LYS A 137 -16.31 29.34 -21.01
C LYS A 137 -17.38 28.40 -21.52
N ARG A 138 -17.96 27.62 -20.60
CA ARG A 138 -19.04 26.70 -20.95
C ARG A 138 -20.34 27.48 -21.18
N LEU A 139 -21.00 27.21 -22.30
CA LEU A 139 -22.11 28.02 -22.80
C LEU A 139 -23.46 27.59 -22.25
N ASN A 140 -23.63 26.33 -21.80
CA ASN A 140 -24.85 25.77 -21.22
C ASN A 140 -24.55 24.40 -20.58
N ASN A 141 -25.59 23.71 -20.09
CA ASN A 141 -25.52 22.34 -19.56
C ASN A 141 -25.32 21.24 -20.63
N THR A 142 -25.05 21.60 -21.87
CA THR A 142 -25.09 20.70 -23.05
C THR A 142 -23.72 20.28 -23.56
N GLY A 143 -22.64 20.49 -22.79
CA GLY A 143 -21.28 20.18 -23.25
C GLY A 143 -20.63 21.25 -24.14
N ASN A 144 -21.41 22.18 -24.71
CA ASN A 144 -20.90 23.24 -25.57
C ASN A 144 -20.09 24.28 -24.80
N PHE A 145 -19.03 24.78 -25.42
CA PHE A 145 -18.15 25.80 -24.83
C PHE A 145 -17.58 26.74 -25.89
N ASP A 146 -17.28 27.96 -25.44
CA ASP A 146 -16.46 28.92 -26.15
C ASP A 146 -15.05 28.95 -25.59
N VAL A 147 -14.11 29.33 -26.45
CA VAL A 147 -12.71 29.52 -26.08
C VAL A 147 -12.33 30.98 -26.30
N PHE A 148 -11.79 31.60 -25.25
CA PHE A 148 -11.31 32.98 -25.28
C PHE A 148 -9.80 32.96 -25.04
N CYS A 149 -9.01 33.52 -25.96
CA CYS A 149 -7.57 33.56 -25.83
C CYS A 149 -7.05 34.99 -25.88
N ASP A 150 -5.98 35.26 -25.13
CA ASP A 150 -5.22 36.51 -25.22
C ASP A 150 -3.79 36.19 -25.67
N SER A 151 -3.54 36.38 -26.97
CA SER A 151 -2.24 36.08 -27.60
C SER A 151 -1.11 36.97 -27.09
N ARG A 152 -1.40 38.08 -26.40
CA ARG A 152 -0.37 38.93 -25.77
C ARG A 152 0.42 38.16 -24.71
N HIS A 153 -0.16 37.12 -24.12
CA HIS A 153 0.51 36.24 -23.18
C HIS A 153 1.67 35.45 -23.79
N CYS A 154 1.67 35.21 -25.12
CA CYS A 154 2.79 34.62 -25.84
C CYS A 154 3.85 35.66 -26.28
N LYS A 155 3.71 36.95 -25.93
CA LYS A 155 4.71 38.00 -26.21
C LYS A 155 5.13 38.09 -27.70
N GLY A 156 4.19 37.87 -28.61
CA GLY A 156 4.43 37.89 -30.06
C GLY A 156 4.93 36.58 -30.66
N GLU A 157 5.03 35.50 -29.86
CA GLU A 157 5.26 34.14 -30.35
C GLU A 157 3.97 33.50 -30.84
N ASP A 158 4.12 32.55 -31.77
CA ASP A 158 3.02 31.70 -32.22
C ASP A 158 2.51 30.83 -31.06
N LEU A 159 1.19 30.74 -30.95
CA LEU A 159 0.52 29.83 -30.03
C LEU A 159 0.44 28.44 -30.67
N HIS A 160 0.91 27.41 -29.97
CA HIS A 160 0.82 26.03 -30.45
C HIS A 160 -0.17 25.22 -29.62
N LEU A 161 -1.02 24.46 -30.29
CA LEU A 161 -1.91 23.46 -29.73
C LEU A 161 -1.29 22.07 -29.86
N GLY A 162 -1.18 21.37 -28.74
CA GLY A 162 -0.82 19.97 -28.66
C GLY A 162 -2.02 19.14 -28.21
N LEU A 163 -2.39 18.16 -29.02
CA LEU A 163 -3.44 17.19 -28.71
C LEU A 163 -2.83 15.81 -28.50
N LEU A 164 -3.51 14.94 -27.78
CA LEU A 164 -3.05 13.56 -27.60
C LEU A 164 -3.09 12.81 -28.94
N GLY A 165 -1.96 12.28 -29.38
CA GLY A 165 -1.87 11.47 -30.58
C GLY A 165 -2.56 10.11 -30.39
N SER A 166 -3.59 9.82 -31.17
CA SER A 166 -4.34 8.56 -31.06
C SER A 166 -3.50 7.31 -31.36
N GLN A 167 -2.43 7.46 -32.14
CA GLN A 167 -1.50 6.38 -32.51
C GLN A 167 -0.23 6.34 -31.64
N THR A 168 0.03 7.36 -30.82
CA THR A 168 1.30 7.50 -30.09
C THR A 168 1.12 7.61 -28.57
N GLY A 169 -0.08 7.94 -28.09
CA GLY A 169 -0.39 8.01 -26.66
C GLY A 169 0.32 9.14 -25.91
N VAL A 170 0.89 10.11 -26.64
CA VAL A 170 1.60 11.28 -26.13
C VAL A 170 1.24 12.53 -26.95
N VAL A 171 1.63 13.71 -26.47
CA VAL A 171 1.52 14.95 -27.24
C VAL A 171 2.84 15.18 -27.99
N ASP A 172 2.89 14.74 -29.25
CA ASP A 172 4.07 14.83 -30.12
C ASP A 172 3.87 15.79 -31.31
N ASN A 173 2.64 15.97 -31.76
CA ASN A 173 2.28 16.91 -32.82
C ASN A 173 1.77 18.24 -32.27
N TRP A 174 2.28 19.34 -32.81
CA TRP A 174 1.94 20.71 -32.42
C TRP A 174 1.42 21.49 -33.62
N THR A 175 0.21 22.02 -33.52
CA THR A 175 -0.45 22.82 -34.56
C THR A 175 -0.40 24.29 -34.19
N VAL A 176 0.04 25.16 -35.10
CA VAL A 176 0.02 26.61 -34.89
C VAL A 176 -1.43 27.12 -34.92
N ILE A 177 -1.80 27.89 -33.91
CA ILE A 177 -3.12 28.49 -33.73
C ILE A 177 -3.01 29.99 -33.95
N SER A 178 -3.62 30.46 -35.03
CA SER A 178 -3.71 31.89 -35.36
C SER A 178 -4.98 32.58 -34.86
N ASP A 179 -6.01 31.82 -34.47
CA ASP A 179 -7.31 32.34 -34.04
C ASP A 179 -7.96 31.44 -32.95
N ALA A 180 -8.56 32.06 -31.94
CA ALA A 180 -9.26 31.39 -30.84
C ALA A 180 -10.50 30.61 -31.30
N LYS A 181 -11.22 31.07 -32.33
CA LYS A 181 -12.38 30.35 -32.87
C LYS A 181 -11.96 28.99 -33.45
N ARG A 182 -10.82 28.98 -34.15
CA ARG A 182 -10.22 27.76 -34.72
C ARG A 182 -9.75 26.80 -33.63
N LEU A 183 -9.20 27.32 -32.53
CA LEU A 183 -8.91 26.49 -31.35
C LEU A 183 -10.18 25.81 -30.81
N GLY A 184 -11.28 26.55 -30.65
CA GLY A 184 -12.56 25.98 -30.23
C GLY A 184 -13.04 24.82 -31.10
N GLN A 185 -12.93 24.97 -32.44
CA GLN A 185 -13.25 23.93 -33.41
C GLN A 185 -12.37 22.68 -33.23
N TYR A 186 -11.04 22.85 -33.15
CA TYR A 186 -10.12 21.74 -32.92
C TYR A 186 -10.40 21.00 -31.61
N LEU A 187 -10.74 21.72 -30.54
CA LEU A 187 -11.10 21.09 -29.27
C LEU A 187 -12.42 20.31 -29.37
N HIS A 188 -13.43 20.82 -30.08
CA HIS A 188 -14.69 20.09 -30.31
C HIS A 188 -14.48 18.81 -31.12
N GLU A 189 -13.67 18.89 -32.19
CA GLU A 189 -13.29 17.74 -33.01
C GLU A 189 -12.52 16.70 -32.18
N HIS A 190 -11.56 17.13 -31.37
CA HIS A 190 -10.78 16.25 -30.48
C HIS A 190 -11.68 15.54 -29.47
N ILE A 191 -12.61 16.25 -28.84
CA ILE A 191 -13.57 15.67 -27.90
C ILE A 191 -14.47 14.63 -28.56
N SER A 192 -14.90 14.91 -29.80
CA SER A 192 -15.85 14.05 -30.52
C SER A 192 -15.20 12.81 -31.16
N SER A 193 -13.93 12.91 -31.56
CA SER A 193 -13.23 11.86 -32.32
C SER A 193 -12.29 11.01 -31.47
N SER A 194 -11.83 11.51 -30.33
CA SER A 194 -10.83 10.81 -29.54
C SER A 194 -11.44 9.72 -28.65
N LYS A 195 -11.00 8.48 -28.89
CA LYS A 195 -11.34 7.33 -28.03
C LYS A 195 -10.63 7.37 -26.68
N PHE A 196 -9.44 7.99 -26.61
CA PHE A 196 -8.60 8.08 -25.42
C PHE A 196 -8.09 9.51 -25.26
N GLY A 197 -8.31 10.16 -24.11
CA GLY A 197 -7.66 11.46 -23.82
C GLY A 197 -8.21 12.69 -24.56
N ALA A 198 -9.51 12.70 -24.88
CA ALA A 198 -10.28 13.92 -25.19
C ALA A 198 -10.30 14.95 -24.04
N SER A 199 -9.88 14.53 -22.84
CA SER A 199 -10.10 15.22 -21.58
C SER A 199 -9.09 16.33 -21.27
N PHE A 200 -8.09 16.55 -22.13
CA PHE A 200 -7.18 17.69 -22.02
C PHE A 200 -6.61 18.13 -23.37
N ALA A 201 -6.08 19.35 -23.41
CA ALA A 201 -5.21 19.85 -24.46
C ALA A 201 -4.04 20.64 -23.86
N LEU A 202 -2.92 20.69 -24.57
CA LEU A 202 -1.77 21.50 -24.21
C LEU A 202 -1.65 22.71 -25.11
N LEU A 203 -1.38 23.86 -24.50
CA LEU A 203 -0.93 25.05 -25.20
C LEU A 203 0.53 25.32 -24.85
N LYS A 204 1.32 25.75 -25.84
CA LYS A 204 2.67 26.26 -25.60
C LYS A 204 2.96 27.52 -26.41
N CYS A 205 3.74 28.42 -25.83
CA CYS A 205 4.46 29.48 -26.53
C CYS A 205 5.95 29.04 -26.56
N GLU A 206 6.48 28.74 -27.75
CA GLU A 206 7.69 27.89 -27.89
C GLU A 206 8.97 28.53 -27.36
N LYS A 207 9.21 29.83 -27.62
CA LYS A 207 10.48 30.47 -27.23
C LYS A 207 10.46 30.90 -25.75
N SER A 208 9.29 31.27 -25.24
CA SER A 208 9.09 31.70 -23.86
C SER A 208 8.92 30.52 -22.87
N LEU A 209 8.83 29.29 -23.37
CA LEU A 209 8.63 28.06 -22.58
C LEU A 209 7.42 28.13 -21.64
N VAL A 210 6.38 28.86 -22.08
CA VAL A 210 5.11 28.96 -21.38
C VAL A 210 4.23 27.80 -21.82
N PHE A 211 3.65 27.10 -20.84
CA PHE A 211 2.71 26.01 -21.07
C PHE A 211 1.40 26.31 -20.34
N GLN A 212 0.29 25.87 -20.92
CA GLN A 212 -0.99 25.83 -20.25
C GLN A 212 -1.67 24.47 -20.53
N VAL A 213 -2.25 23.87 -19.49
CA VAL A 213 -3.13 22.71 -19.62
C VAL A 213 -4.57 23.20 -19.67
N LEU A 214 -5.29 22.86 -20.73
CA LEU A 214 -6.74 23.03 -20.81
C LEU A 214 -7.40 21.72 -20.41
N THR A 215 -8.17 21.73 -19.32
CA THR A 215 -8.97 20.58 -18.89
C THR A 215 -10.32 20.57 -19.61
N LEU A 216 -10.71 19.40 -20.11
CA LEU A 216 -11.96 19.18 -20.83
C LEU A 216 -12.82 18.10 -20.14
N PRO A 217 -13.30 18.30 -18.89
CA PRO A 217 -14.20 17.36 -18.23
C PRO A 217 -15.43 17.03 -19.07
N LYS A 218 -15.72 15.73 -19.24
CA LYS A 218 -16.94 15.23 -19.89
C LYS A 218 -18.16 15.69 -19.11
N ILE A 219 -19.11 16.30 -19.81
CA ILE A 219 -20.41 16.70 -19.23
C ILE A 219 -21.43 15.63 -19.55
N LEU A 220 -22.10 15.13 -18.52
CA LEU A 220 -23.19 14.18 -18.64
C LEU A 220 -24.51 14.93 -18.90
N GLU A 221 -25.39 14.32 -19.69
CA GLU A 221 -26.72 14.86 -19.95
C GLU A 221 -27.51 15.05 -18.65
N ARG A 222 -28.23 16.18 -18.54
CA ARG A 222 -29.11 16.46 -17.40
C ARG A 222 -30.48 15.82 -17.60
N SER A 223 -31.12 15.44 -16.50
CA SER A 223 -32.49 14.90 -16.54
C SER A 223 -33.46 15.98 -17.05
N THR A 224 -34.28 15.64 -18.04
CA THR A 224 -35.43 16.46 -18.46
C THR A 224 -36.65 16.24 -17.56
N MET A 225 -36.63 15.19 -16.73
CA MET A 225 -37.71 14.84 -15.80
C MET A 225 -37.38 15.32 -14.39
N SER A 226 -38.38 15.93 -13.73
CA SER A 226 -38.37 16.40 -12.34
C SER A 226 -38.40 15.29 -11.29
N GLN A 227 -38.11 14.03 -11.66
CA GLN A 227 -38.09 12.94 -10.69
C GLN A 227 -36.79 12.96 -9.86
N PRO A 228 -36.88 12.84 -8.53
CA PRO A 228 -35.70 12.80 -7.67
C PRO A 228 -34.84 11.56 -7.97
N HIS A 229 -33.54 11.78 -8.20
CA HIS A 229 -32.57 10.72 -8.43
C HIS A 229 -32.45 9.79 -7.23
N LYS A 230 -32.74 8.49 -7.45
CA LYS A 230 -32.59 7.44 -6.43
C LYS A 230 -31.13 7.06 -6.17
N ASN A 231 -30.25 7.16 -7.17
CA ASN A 231 -28.85 6.74 -7.07
C ASN A 231 -27.92 7.92 -6.73
N ILE A 232 -26.91 7.66 -5.90
CA ILE A 232 -25.88 8.62 -5.52
C ILE A 232 -24.62 8.46 -6.39
N ASN A 233 -23.87 9.55 -6.52
CA ASN A 233 -22.56 9.58 -7.16
C ASN A 233 -21.45 9.24 -6.15
N PHE A 234 -20.37 8.65 -6.64
CA PHE A 234 -19.18 8.37 -5.85
C PHE A 234 -17.95 9.04 -6.46
N ASN A 235 -17.18 9.74 -5.64
CA ASN A 235 -15.86 10.25 -6.00
C ASN A 235 -14.81 9.65 -5.04
N ILE A 236 -13.92 8.83 -5.57
CA ILE A 236 -12.87 8.14 -4.81
C ILE A 236 -11.53 8.81 -5.16
N ILE A 237 -10.90 9.40 -4.16
CA ILE A 237 -9.55 9.95 -4.26
C ILE A 237 -8.60 9.04 -3.49
N VAL A 238 -7.54 8.58 -4.15
CA VAL A 238 -6.51 7.73 -3.57
C VAL A 238 -5.21 8.52 -3.50
N GLU A 239 -4.78 8.81 -2.29
CA GLU A 239 -3.42 9.28 -2.01
C GLU A 239 -2.55 8.06 -1.73
N ASP A 240 -1.76 7.63 -2.72
CA ASP A 240 -0.94 6.42 -2.61
C ASP A 240 0.06 6.54 -1.47
N SER A 241 0.28 5.48 -0.68
CA SER A 241 1.36 5.41 0.30
C SER A 241 1.26 6.36 1.51
N VAL A 242 0.06 6.65 2.01
CA VAL A 242 -0.18 7.59 3.13
C VAL A 242 -0.83 6.92 4.32
N SER A 243 -0.13 6.91 5.46
CA SER A 243 -0.73 6.45 6.71
C SER A 243 -1.68 7.52 7.27
N ARG A 244 -2.68 7.11 8.07
CA ARG A 244 -3.54 8.06 8.78
C ARG A 244 -2.74 9.07 9.61
N ARG A 245 -1.65 8.63 10.24
CA ARG A 245 -0.78 9.53 11.04
C ARG A 245 0.01 10.48 10.16
N HIS A 246 0.46 10.01 8.99
CA HIS A 246 1.17 10.82 8.00
C HIS A 246 0.28 11.95 7.47
N PHE A 247 -0.95 11.63 7.09
CA PHE A 247 -1.96 12.62 6.70
C PHE A 247 -2.05 13.78 7.69
N PHE A 248 -2.25 13.51 8.99
CA PHE A 248 -2.39 14.59 9.98
C PHE A 248 -1.10 15.37 10.27
N ARG A 249 0.08 14.83 9.92
CA ARG A 249 1.35 15.57 10.03
C ARG A 249 1.57 16.51 8.86
N THR A 250 1.23 16.09 7.64
CA THR A 250 1.63 16.81 6.42
C THR A 250 0.49 17.56 5.74
N LEU A 251 -0.74 17.06 5.79
CA LEU A 251 -1.92 17.63 5.13
C LEU A 251 -2.77 18.45 6.11
N SER A 252 -2.13 19.43 6.74
CA SER A 252 -2.71 20.19 7.86
C SER A 252 -3.89 21.08 7.44
N GLN A 253 -3.85 21.64 6.23
CA GLN A 253 -4.92 22.47 5.69
C GLN A 253 -6.13 21.62 5.31
N THR A 254 -5.91 20.46 4.71
CA THR A 254 -6.94 19.46 4.39
C THR A 254 -7.62 18.98 5.66
N ALA A 255 -6.86 18.61 6.70
CA ALA A 255 -7.41 18.23 8.01
C ALA A 255 -8.22 19.38 8.65
N SER A 256 -7.73 20.63 8.54
CA SER A 256 -8.46 21.82 9.00
C SER A 256 -9.76 22.03 8.23
N THR A 257 -9.76 21.83 6.92
CA THR A 257 -10.99 21.89 6.09
C THR A 257 -11.99 20.82 6.49
N MET A 258 -11.57 19.57 6.72
CA MET A 258 -12.46 18.52 7.22
C MET A 258 -13.07 18.86 8.58
N ARG A 259 -12.27 19.39 9.51
CA ARG A 259 -12.78 19.90 10.81
C ARG A 259 -13.80 21.02 10.61
N ASN A 260 -13.53 21.95 9.68
CA ASN A 260 -14.48 23.01 9.36
C ASN A 260 -15.80 22.47 8.82
N ILE A 261 -15.77 21.42 7.98
CA ILE A 261 -16.98 20.77 7.48
C ILE A 261 -17.81 20.22 8.66
N ILE A 262 -17.18 19.54 9.62
CA ILE A 262 -17.87 18.98 10.80
C ILE A 262 -18.52 20.06 11.67
N TYR A 263 -17.80 21.16 11.96
CA TYR A 263 -18.25 22.11 13.00
C TYR A 263 -18.94 23.37 12.49
N LYS A 264 -18.83 23.71 11.21
CA LYS A 264 -19.52 24.91 10.67
C LYS A 264 -20.92 24.53 10.23
N LYS A 265 -21.92 24.97 11.01
CA LYS A 265 -23.35 24.79 10.70
C LYS A 265 -23.78 25.24 9.31
N SER A 266 -23.07 26.19 8.69
CA SER A 266 -23.36 26.67 7.34
C SER A 266 -23.01 25.66 6.24
N ILE A 267 -22.30 24.58 6.55
CA ILE A 267 -21.89 23.54 5.61
C ILE A 267 -22.81 22.33 5.83
N PRO A 268 -23.68 21.96 4.87
CA PRO A 268 -24.67 20.89 5.04
C PRO A 268 -24.05 19.51 4.75
N ALA A 269 -22.96 19.17 5.44
CA ALA A 269 -22.27 17.90 5.27
C ALA A 269 -21.56 17.46 6.55
N THR A 270 -21.29 16.17 6.64
CA THR A 270 -20.45 15.59 7.69
C THR A 270 -19.21 14.93 7.10
N VAL A 271 -18.21 14.67 7.95
CA VAL A 271 -17.03 13.87 7.61
C VAL A 271 -16.95 12.68 8.55
N LEU A 272 -16.81 11.48 8.03
CA LEU A 272 -16.56 10.26 8.80
C LEU A 272 -15.07 9.90 8.73
N GLU A 273 -14.48 9.60 9.87
CA GLU A 273 -13.08 9.20 10.01
C GLU A 273 -12.99 7.76 10.52
N PHE A 274 -12.39 6.88 9.74
CA PHE A 274 -12.22 5.49 10.11
C PHE A 274 -10.84 5.28 10.72
N GLU A 275 -10.80 4.93 12.00
CA GLU A 275 -9.56 4.99 12.79
C GLU A 275 -8.74 3.69 12.75
N LYS A 276 -9.37 2.59 12.34
CA LYS A 276 -8.80 1.23 12.39
C LYS A 276 -8.83 0.55 11.01
N VAL A 277 -8.28 1.25 10.01
CA VAL A 277 -8.12 0.72 8.66
C VAL A 277 -6.84 -0.11 8.56
N GLN A 278 -6.96 -1.36 8.15
CA GLN A 278 -5.89 -2.33 7.94
C GLN A 278 -5.59 -2.44 6.44
N SER A 279 -4.32 -2.30 6.05
CA SER A 279 -3.88 -2.73 4.72
C SER A 279 -3.65 -4.24 4.69
N TYR A 280 -3.86 -4.86 3.53
CA TYR A 280 -3.73 -6.30 3.30
C TYR A 280 -2.33 -6.71 2.82
N ASP A 281 -1.54 -5.75 2.35
CA ASP A 281 -0.18 -5.95 1.86
C ASP A 281 0.63 -4.63 1.95
N THR A 282 1.93 -4.70 1.64
CA THR A 282 2.81 -3.54 1.47
C THR A 282 2.78 -2.97 0.04
N THR A 283 1.93 -3.48 -0.86
CA THR A 283 1.91 -3.10 -2.27
C THR A 283 0.54 -2.61 -2.71
N THR A 284 0.54 -1.57 -3.55
CA THR A 284 -0.64 -0.97 -4.16
C THR A 284 -1.49 -2.01 -4.87
N LYS A 285 -0.87 -2.82 -5.73
CA LYS A 285 -1.53 -3.88 -6.51
C LYS A 285 -2.46 -4.76 -5.67
N LYS A 286 -1.95 -5.36 -4.58
CA LYS A 286 -2.73 -6.30 -3.75
C LYS A 286 -3.80 -5.60 -2.91
N ASN A 287 -3.52 -4.39 -2.43
CA ASN A 287 -4.54 -3.61 -1.72
C ASN A 287 -5.67 -3.18 -2.67
N LEU A 288 -5.35 -2.77 -3.90
CA LEU A 288 -6.36 -2.42 -4.90
C LEU A 288 -7.10 -3.65 -5.44
N GLN A 289 -6.46 -4.83 -5.54
CA GLN A 289 -7.17 -6.09 -5.79
C GLN A 289 -8.30 -6.32 -4.77
N ARG A 290 -8.05 -6.02 -3.49
CA ARG A 290 -9.06 -6.14 -2.43
C ARG A 290 -10.22 -5.16 -2.63
N LEU A 291 -9.95 -3.92 -3.06
CA LEU A 291 -10.98 -2.93 -3.40
C LEU A 291 -11.81 -3.37 -4.63
N PHE A 292 -11.12 -3.69 -5.73
CA PHE A 292 -11.73 -3.90 -7.04
C PHE A 292 -12.12 -5.34 -7.37
N SER A 293 -11.79 -6.32 -6.54
CA SER A 293 -12.18 -7.71 -6.80
C SER A 293 -12.40 -8.55 -5.54
N GLY A 294 -12.22 -7.97 -4.34
CA GLY A 294 -12.23 -8.72 -3.09
C GLY A 294 -11.12 -9.76 -3.08
N THR A 295 -11.49 -11.03 -2.94
CA THR A 295 -10.54 -12.16 -2.89
C THR A 295 -10.31 -12.85 -4.23
N LYS A 296 -11.02 -12.45 -5.30
CA LYS A 296 -11.06 -13.19 -6.57
C LYS A 296 -9.67 -13.43 -7.16
N TYR A 297 -8.86 -12.38 -7.30
CA TYR A 297 -7.57 -12.41 -8.01
C TYR A 297 -6.33 -12.49 -7.12
N LEU A 298 -6.47 -13.00 -5.88
CA LEU A 298 -5.34 -13.13 -4.96
C LEU A 298 -4.46 -14.36 -5.23
N ARG A 299 -4.85 -15.21 -6.17
CA ARG A 299 -4.18 -16.48 -6.46
C ARG A 299 -2.90 -16.28 -7.30
N PRO A 300 -1.90 -17.18 -7.16
CA PRO A 300 -0.60 -17.04 -7.84
C PRO A 300 -0.63 -16.90 -9.36
N ASN A 301 -1.64 -17.43 -10.04
CA ASN A 301 -1.73 -17.44 -11.50
C ASN A 301 -2.46 -16.22 -12.07
N GLU A 302 -3.10 -15.41 -11.22
CA GLU A 302 -3.91 -14.24 -11.61
C GLU A 302 -3.25 -12.95 -11.10
N ARG A 303 -1.93 -13.01 -10.86
CA ARG A 303 -1.17 -11.95 -10.18
C ARG A 303 -1.24 -10.61 -10.88
N ASP A 304 -1.55 -10.54 -12.17
CA ASP A 304 -1.53 -9.31 -12.98
C ASP A 304 -2.91 -8.66 -13.19
N ILE A 305 -3.96 -9.19 -12.54
CA ILE A 305 -5.32 -8.67 -12.65
C ILE A 305 -5.70 -7.95 -11.35
N ILE A 306 -6.04 -6.65 -11.42
CA ILE A 306 -6.56 -5.89 -10.27
C ILE A 306 -8.09 -6.04 -10.12
N GLY A 307 -8.81 -6.26 -11.22
CA GLY A 307 -10.28 -6.30 -11.24
C GLY A 307 -10.94 -4.96 -11.55
N ILE A 308 -10.20 -3.99 -12.10
CA ILE A 308 -10.76 -2.72 -12.57
C ILE A 308 -11.85 -2.99 -13.61
N GLU A 309 -11.57 -3.84 -14.60
CA GLU A 309 -12.52 -4.24 -15.63
C GLU A 309 -13.81 -4.83 -15.05
N ASP A 310 -13.72 -5.69 -14.04
CA ASP A 310 -14.89 -6.30 -13.39
C ASP A 310 -15.73 -5.26 -12.64
N PHE A 311 -15.08 -4.38 -11.87
CA PHE A 311 -15.76 -3.36 -11.08
C PHE A 311 -16.40 -2.27 -11.96
N PHE A 312 -15.67 -1.81 -12.98
CA PHE A 312 -16.16 -0.79 -13.89
C PHE A 312 -17.22 -1.32 -14.84
N SER A 313 -17.12 -2.57 -15.29
CA SER A 313 -18.21 -3.19 -16.08
C SER A 313 -19.49 -3.30 -15.26
N LEU A 314 -19.38 -3.68 -13.98
CA LEU A 314 -20.54 -3.70 -13.07
C LEU A 314 -21.18 -2.30 -12.93
N LEU A 315 -20.38 -1.24 -12.84
CA LEU A 315 -20.91 0.14 -12.84
C LEU A 315 -21.71 0.44 -14.10
N LYS A 316 -21.18 0.07 -15.29
CA LYS A 316 -21.88 0.25 -16.57
C LYS A 316 -23.20 -0.52 -16.63
N GLU A 317 -23.24 -1.76 -16.13
CA GLU A 317 -24.46 -2.58 -16.06
C GLU A 317 -25.58 -1.88 -15.28
N PHE A 318 -25.22 -1.07 -14.27
CA PHE A 318 -26.17 -0.29 -13.46
C PHE A 318 -26.29 1.19 -13.87
N GLY A 319 -25.87 1.52 -15.10
CA GLY A 319 -26.11 2.83 -15.71
C GLY A 319 -25.21 3.95 -15.22
N TYR A 320 -24.12 3.63 -14.50
CA TYR A 320 -23.15 4.64 -14.08
C TYR A 320 -22.29 5.11 -15.25
N SER A 321 -21.94 6.40 -15.24
CA SER A 321 -20.79 6.90 -15.98
C SER A 321 -19.52 6.74 -15.14
N THR A 322 -18.38 6.48 -15.80
CA THR A 322 -17.15 6.09 -15.13
C THR A 322 -15.97 6.99 -15.53
N LEU A 323 -15.29 7.56 -14.54
CA LEU A 323 -14.02 8.26 -14.69
C LEU A 323 -12.94 7.44 -13.98
N PHE A 324 -11.83 7.16 -14.67
CA PHE A 324 -10.62 6.58 -14.08
C PHE A 324 -9.43 7.45 -14.46
N GLN A 325 -8.71 7.97 -13.47
CA GLN A 325 -7.45 8.66 -13.73
C GLN A 325 -6.34 8.35 -12.73
N GLU A 326 -5.11 8.36 -13.23
CA GLU A 326 -3.88 8.20 -12.44
C GLU A 326 -2.70 9.02 -13.00
N ASP A 327 -1.66 9.24 -12.21
CA ASP A 327 -0.46 10.02 -12.55
C ASP A 327 0.80 9.15 -12.78
N ASN A 328 0.62 7.94 -13.32
CA ASN A 328 1.70 7.09 -13.86
C ASN A 328 1.83 7.22 -15.39
N CYS A 329 3.05 7.17 -15.90
CA CYS A 329 3.28 7.13 -17.34
C CYS A 329 3.21 5.69 -17.88
N TRP A 330 2.40 5.47 -18.91
CA TRP A 330 2.08 4.12 -19.42
C TRP A 330 3.24 3.37 -20.06
N TYR A 331 4.27 4.05 -20.52
CA TYR A 331 5.49 3.40 -21.01
C TYR A 331 6.62 3.35 -19.97
N ASP A 332 6.37 3.79 -18.74
CA ASP A 332 7.34 3.60 -17.65
C ASP A 332 7.56 2.10 -17.38
N ASN A 333 8.70 1.76 -16.78
CA ASN A 333 9.02 0.37 -16.46
C ASN A 333 8.04 -0.24 -15.44
N TRP A 334 7.36 0.58 -14.63
CA TRP A 334 6.34 0.14 -13.68
C TRP A 334 4.93 0.07 -14.29
N GLY A 335 4.74 0.63 -15.49
CA GLY A 335 3.44 0.70 -16.16
C GLY A 335 2.44 1.59 -15.42
N THR A 336 1.17 1.27 -15.55
CA THR A 336 0.07 1.95 -14.84
C THR A 336 -0.86 0.93 -14.18
N LEU A 337 -1.87 1.37 -13.42
CA LEU A 337 -2.91 0.46 -12.92
C LEU A 337 -3.75 -0.15 -14.06
N LEU A 338 -3.82 0.53 -15.21
CA LEU A 338 -4.45 0.05 -16.43
C LEU A 338 -3.56 -0.92 -17.24
N ASP A 339 -2.24 -0.94 -16.99
CA ASP A 339 -1.29 -1.93 -17.54
C ASP A 339 -0.16 -2.21 -16.55
N LEU A 340 -0.32 -3.30 -15.78
CA LEU A 340 0.64 -3.72 -14.76
C LEU A 340 1.83 -4.50 -15.32
N SER A 341 1.98 -4.56 -16.65
CA SER A 341 3.08 -5.26 -17.29
C SER A 341 4.39 -4.59 -16.93
N TYR A 342 5.14 -5.17 -15.99
CA TYR A 342 6.45 -4.66 -15.62
C TYR A 342 7.41 -4.82 -16.80
N ARG A 343 7.93 -3.70 -17.31
CA ARG A 343 8.79 -3.69 -18.50
C ARG A 343 10.26 -3.69 -18.07
N THR A 344 11.09 -4.48 -18.76
CA THR A 344 12.53 -4.52 -18.48
C THR A 344 13.26 -3.45 -19.27
N GLY A 345 13.75 -2.41 -18.59
CA GLY A 345 14.53 -1.33 -19.20
C GLY A 345 13.70 -0.09 -19.53
N HIS A 346 14.38 0.97 -19.97
CA HIS A 346 13.75 2.19 -20.45
C HIS A 346 13.44 2.09 -21.94
N VAL A 347 12.38 2.76 -22.38
CA VAL A 347 12.05 2.95 -23.79
C VAL A 347 13.22 3.66 -24.49
N LYS A 348 13.74 3.06 -25.56
CA LYS A 348 14.96 3.53 -26.23
C LYS A 348 14.69 4.56 -27.30
N ASP A 349 13.60 4.39 -28.03
CA ASP A 349 13.25 5.22 -29.18
C ASP A 349 11.73 5.31 -29.39
N GLN A 350 11.34 6.18 -30.32
CA GLN A 350 9.95 6.41 -30.68
C GLN A 350 9.26 5.14 -31.21
N LYS A 351 9.95 4.31 -31.99
CA LYS A 351 9.35 3.09 -32.56
C LYS A 351 9.00 2.08 -31.46
N GLU A 352 9.86 1.93 -30.47
CA GLU A 352 9.57 1.12 -29.28
C GLU A 352 8.38 1.69 -28.50
N ARG A 353 8.34 3.01 -28.28
CA ARG A 353 7.23 3.69 -27.60
C ARG A 353 5.88 3.45 -28.32
N ASP A 354 5.84 3.68 -29.62
CA ASP A 354 4.61 3.57 -30.41
C ASP A 354 4.11 2.11 -30.46
N LYS A 355 5.04 1.13 -30.44
CA LYS A 355 4.71 -0.29 -30.27
C LYS A 355 4.06 -0.56 -28.89
N ILE A 356 4.65 -0.03 -27.82
CA ILE A 356 4.11 -0.15 -26.45
C ILE A 356 2.72 0.47 -26.38
N TRP A 357 2.47 1.60 -27.04
CA TRP A 357 1.14 2.22 -27.10
C TRP A 357 0.11 1.30 -27.73
N LYS A 358 0.46 0.68 -28.87
CA LYS A 358 -0.41 -0.29 -29.54
C LYS A 358 -0.70 -1.49 -28.64
N GLU A 359 0.30 -2.04 -27.94
CA GLU A 359 0.11 -3.12 -26.96
C GLU A 359 -0.82 -2.69 -25.81
N PHE A 360 -0.69 -1.44 -25.34
CA PHE A 360 -1.51 -0.87 -24.29
C PHE A 360 -2.98 -0.71 -24.74
N VAL A 361 -3.22 -0.14 -25.92
CA VAL A 361 -4.58 -0.01 -26.49
C VAL A 361 -5.22 -1.38 -26.71
N ASP A 362 -4.49 -2.32 -27.31
CA ASP A 362 -4.95 -3.70 -27.50
C ASP A 362 -5.35 -4.36 -26.17
N LEU A 363 -4.58 -4.09 -25.09
CA LEU A 363 -4.90 -4.59 -23.76
C LEU A 363 -6.22 -3.99 -23.25
N LEU A 364 -6.41 -2.67 -23.36
CA LEU A 364 -7.63 -2.01 -22.91
C LEU A 364 -8.87 -2.52 -23.64
N GLU A 365 -8.75 -2.77 -24.95
CA GLU A 365 -9.84 -3.32 -25.77
C GLU A 365 -10.14 -4.78 -25.42
N LYS A 366 -9.11 -5.64 -25.38
CA LYS A 366 -9.27 -7.08 -25.06
C LYS A 366 -9.83 -7.32 -23.66
N THR A 367 -9.50 -6.44 -22.71
CA THR A 367 -10.00 -6.52 -21.32
C THR A 367 -11.33 -5.78 -21.13
N LYS A 368 -11.93 -5.23 -22.20
CA LYS A 368 -13.15 -4.39 -22.18
C LYS A 368 -13.04 -3.14 -21.30
N ARG A 369 -11.82 -2.74 -20.92
CA ARG A 369 -11.59 -1.51 -20.15
C ARG A 369 -12.01 -0.29 -20.95
N SER A 370 -11.78 -0.30 -22.28
CA SER A 370 -12.24 0.76 -23.20
C SER A 370 -13.77 0.94 -23.21
N ASP A 371 -14.51 -0.10 -22.86
CA ASP A 371 -15.99 -0.09 -22.87
C ASP A 371 -16.54 0.24 -21.48
N SER A 372 -15.75 -0.06 -20.43
CA SER A 372 -16.12 0.12 -19.02
C SER A 372 -15.70 1.46 -18.42
N VAL A 373 -14.73 2.16 -19.01
CA VAL A 373 -14.22 3.48 -18.58
C VAL A 373 -14.64 4.53 -19.61
N ASP A 374 -15.51 5.47 -19.21
CA ASP A 374 -16.04 6.51 -20.12
C ASP A 374 -15.12 7.73 -20.28
N ASP A 375 -14.24 7.96 -19.30
CA ASP A 375 -13.35 9.11 -19.21
C ASP A 375 -12.05 8.71 -18.51
N PHE A 376 -10.91 9.04 -19.13
CA PHE A 376 -9.57 8.75 -18.59
C PHE A 376 -8.94 9.97 -17.88
N GLY A 377 -9.69 11.07 -17.75
CA GLY A 377 -9.23 12.33 -17.18
C GLY A 377 -7.93 12.80 -17.80
N VAL A 378 -7.03 13.32 -16.97
CA VAL A 378 -5.72 13.79 -17.44
C VAL A 378 -4.62 12.71 -17.37
N THR A 379 -4.98 11.42 -17.30
CA THR A 379 -3.99 10.32 -17.15
C THR A 379 -2.88 10.37 -18.19
N PHE A 380 -3.25 10.56 -19.46
CA PHE A 380 -2.28 10.55 -20.56
C PHE A 380 -1.44 11.83 -20.66
N LEU A 381 -1.78 12.89 -19.90
CA LEU A 381 -0.92 14.07 -19.76
C LEU A 381 0.39 13.72 -19.04
N THR A 382 0.35 12.73 -18.15
CA THR A 382 1.48 12.33 -17.30
C THR A 382 2.76 12.07 -18.09
N CYS A 383 2.69 11.32 -19.18
CA CYS A 383 3.88 11.00 -19.97
C CYS A 383 4.49 12.26 -20.60
N SER A 384 3.68 13.18 -21.10
CA SER A 384 4.15 14.46 -21.66
C SER A 384 4.82 15.33 -20.58
N VAL A 385 4.24 15.40 -19.38
CA VAL A 385 4.82 16.15 -18.25
C VAL A 385 6.12 15.51 -17.75
N TYR A 386 6.15 14.20 -17.59
CA TYR A 386 7.38 13.52 -17.16
C TYR A 386 8.48 13.60 -18.22
N ALA A 387 8.14 13.53 -19.50
CA ALA A 387 9.10 13.79 -20.58
C ALA A 387 9.69 15.22 -20.51
N TYR A 388 8.87 16.23 -20.22
CA TYR A 388 9.33 17.60 -19.96
C TYR A 388 10.30 17.67 -18.76
N LEU A 389 10.06 16.86 -17.73
CA LEU A 389 10.94 16.73 -16.55
C LEU A 389 12.12 15.75 -16.78
N HIS A 390 12.31 15.27 -18.00
CA HIS A 390 13.35 14.30 -18.38
C HIS A 390 13.31 13.01 -17.56
N THR A 391 12.12 12.52 -17.25
CA THR A 391 11.90 11.26 -16.54
C THR A 391 10.68 10.51 -17.09
N SER A 392 10.49 9.25 -16.67
CA SER A 392 9.26 8.49 -16.87
C SER A 392 8.54 8.17 -15.56
N ASN A 393 9.20 8.40 -14.42
CA ASN A 393 8.62 8.29 -13.08
C ASN A 393 9.28 9.26 -12.09
N VAL A 394 8.56 9.63 -11.05
CA VAL A 394 9.00 10.62 -10.05
C VAL A 394 9.47 10.00 -8.72
N PHE A 395 9.53 8.66 -8.65
CA PHE A 395 9.87 7.94 -7.40
C PHE A 395 11.32 8.14 -6.95
N ASN A 396 12.27 8.06 -7.87
CA ASN A 396 13.71 8.17 -7.57
C ASN A 396 14.22 9.61 -7.62
N ALA A 397 13.32 10.56 -7.79
CA ALA A 397 13.63 11.96 -8.03
C ALA A 397 14.00 12.66 -6.71
N TRP A 398 15.18 12.33 -6.16
CA TRP A 398 15.72 12.94 -4.94
C TRP A 398 15.89 14.46 -5.06
N ASP A 399 16.09 14.94 -6.29
CA ASP A 399 16.24 16.36 -6.66
C ASP A 399 14.92 17.01 -7.09
N PHE A 400 13.79 16.30 -7.03
CA PHE A 400 12.47 16.83 -7.35
C PHE A 400 11.54 16.75 -6.13
N PRO A 401 11.78 17.55 -5.07
CA PRO A 401 10.77 17.73 -4.04
C PRO A 401 9.55 18.48 -4.60
N ASN A 402 9.71 19.18 -5.73
CA ASN A 402 8.65 19.89 -6.42
C ASN A 402 8.46 19.34 -7.85
N ILE A 403 7.31 18.71 -8.11
CA ILE A 403 6.90 18.25 -9.45
C ILE A 403 5.95 19.30 -10.01
N CYS A 404 6.51 20.25 -10.76
CA CYS A 404 5.76 21.36 -11.33
C CYS A 404 5.58 21.22 -12.84
N PHE A 405 4.43 21.66 -13.33
CA PHE A 405 4.18 21.87 -14.74
C PHE A 405 3.23 23.05 -14.92
N ALA A 406 3.47 23.91 -15.91
CA ALA A 406 2.67 25.12 -16.15
C ALA A 406 2.45 26.00 -14.90
N GLY A 407 3.48 26.10 -14.05
CA GLY A 407 3.43 26.91 -12.82
C GLY A 407 2.62 26.32 -11.65
N GLU A 408 2.07 25.11 -11.80
CA GLU A 408 1.32 24.41 -10.76
C GLU A 408 1.96 23.06 -10.40
N HIS A 409 1.61 22.50 -9.24
CA HIS A 409 1.96 21.13 -8.89
C HIS A 409 1.24 20.15 -9.82
N PHE A 410 1.95 19.15 -10.34
CA PHE A 410 1.35 18.25 -11.35
C PHE A 410 0.12 17.50 -10.85
N SER A 411 0.13 17.03 -9.60
CA SER A 411 -1.02 16.39 -8.95
C SER A 411 -2.26 17.29 -8.89
N SER A 412 -2.08 18.62 -8.89
CA SER A 412 -3.20 19.56 -8.87
C SER A 412 -4.04 19.49 -10.14
N PHE A 413 -3.49 19.10 -11.30
CA PHE A 413 -4.29 18.91 -12.52
C PHE A 413 -5.30 17.76 -12.36
N LEU A 414 -4.90 16.64 -11.74
CA LEU A 414 -5.78 15.49 -11.50
C LEU A 414 -6.88 15.84 -10.47
N LEU A 415 -6.47 16.46 -9.36
CA LEU A 415 -7.39 16.86 -8.30
C LEU A 415 -8.37 17.95 -8.77
N ASN A 416 -7.91 18.95 -9.54
CA ASN A 416 -8.79 19.96 -10.12
C ASN A 416 -9.74 19.35 -11.16
N TYR A 417 -9.27 18.41 -11.98
CA TYR A 417 -10.14 17.69 -12.93
C TYR A 417 -11.26 16.94 -12.21
N ALA A 418 -10.94 16.19 -11.14
CA ALA A 418 -11.94 15.48 -10.34
C ALA A 418 -12.95 16.44 -9.70
N LYS A 419 -12.47 17.58 -9.17
CA LYS A 419 -13.31 18.64 -8.62
C LYS A 419 -14.28 19.20 -9.67
N GLU A 420 -13.79 19.55 -10.86
CA GLU A 420 -14.60 20.07 -11.96
C GLU A 420 -15.61 19.03 -12.46
N TYR A 421 -15.18 17.78 -12.64
CA TYR A 421 -16.05 16.68 -13.06
C TYR A 421 -17.24 16.52 -12.12
N MET A 422 -17.01 16.48 -10.80
CA MET A 422 -18.10 16.44 -9.82
C MET A 422 -19.02 17.66 -9.94
N MET A 423 -18.45 18.87 -10.00
CA MET A 423 -19.24 20.10 -10.07
C MET A 423 -20.16 20.14 -11.29
N PHE A 424 -19.69 19.66 -12.45
CA PHE A 424 -20.50 19.66 -13.66
C PHE A 424 -21.56 18.56 -13.68
N ASN A 425 -21.30 17.43 -13.01
CA ASN A 425 -22.09 16.20 -13.14
C ASN A 425 -22.88 15.81 -11.88
N ASP A 426 -22.80 16.57 -10.77
CA ASP A 426 -23.50 16.26 -9.52
C ASP A 426 -25.02 16.08 -9.71
N ASN A 427 -25.61 16.85 -10.61
CA ASN A 427 -27.04 16.81 -10.97
C ASN A 427 -27.30 16.20 -12.37
N ALA A 428 -26.39 15.37 -12.87
CA ALA A 428 -26.57 14.67 -14.14
C ALA A 428 -27.68 13.62 -14.08
N ALA A 429 -28.27 13.29 -15.24
CA ALA A 429 -29.29 12.25 -15.35
C ALA A 429 -28.76 10.87 -14.94
N LYS A 430 -27.52 10.57 -15.37
CA LYS A 430 -26.81 9.33 -15.06
C LYS A 430 -25.94 9.55 -13.83
N PRO A 431 -25.95 8.63 -12.85
CA PRO A 431 -25.01 8.70 -11.74
C PRO A 431 -23.58 8.45 -12.23
N PHE A 432 -22.58 8.88 -11.48
CA PHE A 432 -21.18 8.62 -11.82
C PHE A 432 -20.38 7.99 -10.69
N LEU A 433 -19.33 7.26 -11.08
CA LEU A 433 -18.21 6.93 -10.21
C LEU A 433 -16.91 7.50 -10.81
N ALA A 434 -16.26 8.37 -10.06
CA ALA A 434 -14.95 8.91 -10.37
C ALA A 434 -13.88 8.28 -9.48
N TYR A 435 -12.83 7.74 -10.06
CA TYR A 435 -11.66 7.22 -9.37
C TYR A 435 -10.42 8.02 -9.79
N THR A 436 -9.76 8.68 -8.84
CA THR A 436 -8.54 9.46 -9.04
C THR A 436 -7.44 8.94 -8.13
N HIS A 437 -6.33 8.47 -8.70
CA HIS A 437 -5.17 7.96 -7.96
C HIS A 437 -3.97 8.88 -8.16
N VAL A 438 -3.41 9.39 -7.08
CA VAL A 438 -2.27 10.31 -7.09
C VAL A 438 -1.08 9.68 -6.36
N ILE A 439 0.11 9.71 -6.97
CA ILE A 439 1.33 9.06 -6.45
C ILE A 439 2.32 10.04 -5.82
N THR A 440 1.92 11.28 -5.51
CA THR A 440 2.79 12.31 -4.92
C THR A 440 3.58 11.79 -3.74
N SER A 441 2.94 11.00 -2.86
CA SER A 441 3.55 10.43 -1.65
C SER A 441 4.33 9.12 -1.88
N HIS A 442 4.19 8.50 -3.06
CA HIS A 442 4.96 7.33 -3.46
C HIS A 442 6.41 7.75 -3.81
N GLU A 443 7.18 8.06 -2.76
CA GLU A 443 8.55 8.56 -2.81
C GLU A 443 9.32 8.24 -1.50
N ARG A 444 10.57 8.69 -1.37
CA ARG A 444 11.51 8.23 -0.34
C ARG A 444 11.65 9.14 0.89
N SER A 445 11.18 10.38 0.82
CA SER A 445 11.22 11.38 1.88
C SER A 445 9.95 11.36 2.76
N GLY A 446 8.79 11.02 2.18
CA GLY A 446 7.47 11.15 2.77
C GLY A 446 7.04 12.62 2.96
N ARG A 447 7.60 13.55 2.20
CA ARG A 447 7.33 14.99 2.36
C ARG A 447 6.64 15.61 1.16
N ARG A 448 6.74 15.01 -0.03
CA ARG A 448 6.22 15.60 -1.27
C ARG A 448 4.70 15.80 -1.24
N ILE A 449 3.97 14.93 -0.53
CA ILE A 449 2.51 15.02 -0.36
C ILE A 449 2.01 16.35 0.15
N VAL A 450 2.86 17.14 0.83
CA VAL A 450 2.47 18.50 1.23
C VAL A 450 1.96 19.32 0.04
N ASN A 451 2.50 19.09 -1.17
CA ASN A 451 2.12 19.76 -2.41
C ASN A 451 0.66 19.52 -2.85
N ASP A 452 -0.03 18.56 -2.24
CA ASP A 452 -1.43 18.27 -2.51
C ASP A 452 -2.36 19.01 -1.53
N ASP A 453 -1.86 19.57 -0.42
CA ASP A 453 -2.66 20.03 0.72
C ASP A 453 -3.68 21.12 0.37
N ILE A 454 -3.28 22.13 -0.41
CA ILE A 454 -4.12 23.24 -0.83
C ILE A 454 -5.18 22.74 -1.82
N THR A 455 -4.78 22.00 -2.85
CA THR A 455 -5.69 21.58 -3.92
C THR A 455 -6.67 20.51 -3.42
N LEU A 456 -6.20 19.54 -2.64
CA LEU A 456 -7.06 18.56 -1.97
C LEU A 456 -8.01 19.23 -0.99
N SER A 457 -7.54 20.18 -0.17
CA SER A 457 -8.41 20.98 0.70
C SER A 457 -9.52 21.71 -0.09
N LYS A 458 -9.20 22.29 -1.26
CA LYS A 458 -10.20 22.94 -2.11
C LYS A 458 -11.22 21.93 -2.65
N LEU A 459 -10.77 20.77 -3.12
CA LEU A 459 -11.63 19.69 -3.60
C LEU A 459 -12.60 19.23 -2.49
N LEU A 460 -12.10 18.94 -1.29
CA LEU A 460 -12.94 18.45 -0.18
C LEU A 460 -13.94 19.48 0.31
N ARG A 461 -13.57 20.77 0.30
CA ARG A 461 -14.52 21.85 0.57
C ARG A 461 -15.64 21.88 -0.46
N GLN A 462 -15.32 21.68 -1.73
CA GLN A 462 -16.31 21.60 -2.80
C GLN A 462 -17.21 20.36 -2.63
N ALA A 463 -16.62 19.21 -2.32
CA ALA A 463 -17.34 17.96 -2.09
C ALA A 463 -18.42 18.09 -1.00
N ALA A 464 -18.13 18.84 0.07
CA ALA A 464 -19.09 19.09 1.15
C ALA A 464 -20.31 19.94 0.75
N HIS A 465 -20.30 20.58 -0.43
CA HIS A 465 -21.43 21.35 -0.96
C HIS A 465 -22.13 20.65 -2.13
N MET A 466 -21.71 19.43 -2.48
CA MET A 466 -22.41 18.62 -3.47
C MET A 466 -23.75 18.14 -2.93
N HIS A 467 -24.71 17.92 -3.82
CA HIS A 467 -26.06 17.52 -3.47
C HIS A 467 -26.25 16.00 -3.52
N ASN A 468 -25.56 15.32 -4.46
CA ASN A 468 -25.77 13.90 -4.71
C ASN A 468 -24.48 13.06 -4.70
N THR A 469 -23.37 13.62 -4.22
CA THR A 469 -22.04 12.98 -4.33
C THR A 469 -21.43 12.66 -2.96
N VAL A 470 -21.06 11.39 -2.75
CA VAL A 470 -20.16 10.98 -1.65
C VAL A 470 -18.72 11.08 -2.13
N THR A 471 -17.87 11.80 -1.40
CA THR A 471 -16.42 11.79 -1.64
C THR A 471 -15.70 10.94 -0.62
N ILE A 472 -14.89 9.98 -1.09
CA ILE A 472 -14.14 9.02 -0.29
C ILE A 472 -12.66 9.28 -0.52
N LEU A 473 -11.95 9.69 0.54
CA LEU A 473 -10.50 9.84 0.51
C LEU A 473 -9.87 8.62 1.19
N ILE A 474 -9.05 7.87 0.44
CA ILE A 474 -8.39 6.65 0.93
C ILE A 474 -6.90 6.67 0.62
N SER A 475 -6.18 5.77 1.30
CA SER A 475 -4.87 5.30 0.86
C SER A 475 -4.88 3.78 0.78
N ASP A 476 -4.05 3.22 -0.09
CA ASP A 476 -3.88 1.78 -0.28
C ASP A 476 -3.04 1.15 0.84
N HIS A 477 -1.98 1.83 1.26
CA HIS A 477 -1.12 1.51 2.39
C HIS A 477 -0.39 2.76 2.89
N GLY A 478 0.33 2.68 4.00
CA GLY A 478 1.19 3.77 4.47
C GLY A 478 2.55 3.84 3.78
N ALA A 479 3.32 4.89 4.05
CA ALA A 479 4.59 5.15 3.35
C ALA A 479 5.63 4.05 3.61
N LYS A 480 5.91 3.18 2.63
CA LYS A 480 6.83 2.04 2.81
C LYS A 480 8.28 2.36 2.46
N SER A 481 8.50 3.28 1.54
CA SER A 481 9.81 3.56 0.91
C SER A 481 10.63 4.62 1.64
N THR A 482 10.15 5.09 2.79
CA THR A 482 10.78 6.20 3.52
C THR A 482 11.84 5.71 4.49
N LYS A 483 12.74 6.62 4.92
CA LYS A 483 13.71 6.28 5.98
C LYS A 483 13.02 5.90 7.30
N PHE A 484 11.88 6.52 7.62
CA PHE A 484 11.10 6.24 8.83
C PHE A 484 10.59 4.81 8.81
N SER A 485 9.85 4.44 7.77
CA SER A 485 9.32 3.08 7.60
C SER A 485 10.42 2.04 7.47
N SER A 486 11.51 2.36 6.79
CA SER A 486 12.60 1.39 6.59
C SER A 486 13.38 1.09 7.88
N HIS A 487 13.58 2.07 8.77
CA HIS A 487 14.56 1.96 9.87
C HIS A 487 13.99 2.00 11.29
N THR A 488 12.70 2.29 11.45
CA THR A 488 12.06 2.44 12.77
C THR A 488 10.92 1.44 12.94
N THR A 489 10.70 0.98 14.17
CA THR A 489 9.58 0.08 14.47
C THR A 489 8.23 0.78 14.30
N GLN A 490 8.13 2.05 14.70
CA GLN A 490 6.89 2.83 14.54
C GLN A 490 6.56 3.05 13.07
N GLY A 491 7.54 3.46 12.25
CA GLY A 491 7.31 3.65 10.81
C GLY A 491 6.84 2.38 10.11
N ARG A 492 7.30 1.21 10.54
CA ARG A 492 6.80 -0.09 10.04
C ARG A 492 5.33 -0.32 10.37
N HIS A 493 4.87 0.03 11.57
CA HIS A 493 3.44 -0.06 11.90
C HIS A 493 2.59 0.91 11.05
N GLU A 494 3.11 2.09 10.75
CA GLU A 494 2.39 3.07 9.93
C GLU A 494 2.18 2.61 8.47
N VAL A 495 3.05 1.75 7.93
CA VAL A 495 2.85 1.14 6.58
C VAL A 495 1.52 0.41 6.47
N PHE A 496 1.01 -0.16 7.58
CA PHE A 496 -0.19 -0.99 7.57
C PHE A 496 -1.44 -0.28 8.10
N ARG A 497 -1.37 1.05 8.25
CA ARG A 497 -2.44 1.88 8.82
C ARG A 497 -2.81 3.03 7.85
N PRO A 498 -3.33 2.70 6.66
CA PRO A 498 -3.78 3.71 5.70
C PRO A 498 -4.90 4.58 6.26
N LEU A 499 -5.19 5.67 5.56
CA LEU A 499 -6.32 6.54 5.86
C LEU A 499 -7.60 6.10 5.13
N LEU A 500 -8.76 6.38 5.73
CA LEU A 500 -10.06 6.35 5.07
C LEU A 500 -10.96 7.42 5.70
N PHE A 501 -11.43 8.35 4.86
CA PHE A 501 -12.38 9.38 5.22
C PHE A 501 -13.54 9.40 4.22
N MET A 502 -14.74 9.73 4.68
CA MET A 502 -15.90 9.96 3.83
C MET A 502 -16.49 11.34 4.09
N ILE A 503 -16.66 12.15 3.06
CA ILE A 503 -17.37 13.43 3.10
C ILE A 503 -18.75 13.17 2.51
N ILE A 504 -19.79 13.37 3.32
CA ILE A 504 -21.17 13.00 3.00
C ILE A 504 -22.06 14.23 3.22
N PRO A 505 -22.61 14.82 2.13
CA PRO A 505 -23.65 15.84 2.24
C PRO A 505 -24.89 15.32 2.95
N HIS A 506 -25.57 16.14 3.74
CA HIS A 506 -26.74 15.71 4.54
C HIS A 506 -27.86 15.15 3.67
N VAL A 507 -28.09 15.73 2.48
CA VAL A 507 -29.05 15.19 1.51
C VAL A 507 -28.71 13.76 1.09
N VAL A 508 -27.42 13.43 0.99
CA VAL A 508 -26.96 12.08 0.68
C VAL A 508 -27.14 11.15 1.88
N CYS A 509 -26.95 11.65 3.11
CA CYS A 509 -27.28 10.90 4.32
C CYS A 509 -28.75 10.45 4.31
N ASP A 510 -29.67 11.34 3.94
CA ASP A 510 -31.10 11.04 3.84
C ASP A 510 -31.38 9.96 2.79
N LYS A 511 -30.69 10.01 1.64
CA LYS A 511 -30.81 9.00 0.57
C LYS A 511 -30.27 7.63 0.97
N LEU A 512 -29.14 7.60 1.67
CA LEU A 512 -28.55 6.37 2.19
C LEU A 512 -29.39 5.75 3.31
N GLY A 513 -30.11 6.60 4.06
CA GLY A 513 -31.00 6.19 5.12
C GLY A 513 -30.28 5.87 6.44
N PRO A 514 -31.04 5.80 7.54
CA PRO A 514 -30.49 5.69 8.89
C PRO A 514 -29.72 4.39 9.11
N GLU A 515 -30.10 3.27 8.48
CA GLU A 515 -29.39 1.99 8.64
C GLU A 515 -27.93 2.08 8.17
N VAL A 516 -27.72 2.57 6.94
CA VAL A 516 -26.38 2.74 6.36
C VAL A 516 -25.58 3.77 7.14
N MET A 517 -26.19 4.91 7.49
CA MET A 517 -25.50 5.96 8.25
C MET A 517 -25.09 5.48 9.64
N ASN A 518 -25.93 4.71 10.34
CA ASN A 518 -25.59 4.09 11.61
C ASN A 518 -24.45 3.07 11.49
N ALA A 519 -24.46 2.25 10.43
CA ALA A 519 -23.39 1.30 10.15
C ALA A 519 -22.06 2.04 9.93
N LEU A 520 -22.05 3.07 9.09
CA LEU A 520 -20.86 3.87 8.81
C LEU A 520 -20.32 4.54 10.08
N VAL A 521 -21.20 5.13 10.92
CA VAL A 521 -20.81 5.74 12.19
C VAL A 521 -20.20 4.71 13.14
N ALA A 522 -20.82 3.54 13.29
CA ALA A 522 -20.29 2.46 14.11
C ALA A 522 -18.93 1.95 13.59
N ASN A 523 -18.79 1.87 12.26
CA ASN A 523 -17.59 1.35 11.59
C ASN A 523 -16.37 2.26 11.73
N GLN A 524 -16.53 3.55 12.03
CA GLN A 524 -15.41 4.46 12.33
C GLN A 524 -14.46 3.92 13.43
N LYS A 525 -15.00 3.14 14.38
CA LYS A 525 -14.25 2.56 15.51
C LYS A 525 -13.98 1.06 15.38
N ARG A 526 -14.40 0.42 14.28
CA ARG A 526 -14.25 -1.05 14.06
C ARG A 526 -13.07 -1.35 13.15
N LEU A 527 -12.51 -2.55 13.28
CA LEU A 527 -11.44 -3.03 12.40
C LEU A 527 -12.01 -3.26 10.99
N ILE A 528 -11.54 -2.46 10.04
CA ILE A 528 -11.96 -2.54 8.64
C ILE A 528 -10.74 -2.61 7.72
N GLY A 529 -10.96 -3.03 6.49
CA GLY A 529 -10.00 -2.92 5.39
C GLY A 529 -10.68 -2.37 4.14
N ILE A 530 -9.88 -2.03 3.14
CA ILE A 530 -10.38 -1.50 1.85
C ILE A 530 -11.32 -2.48 1.10
N GLN A 531 -11.25 -3.77 1.41
CA GLN A 531 -12.20 -4.76 0.91
C GLN A 531 -13.63 -4.45 1.37
N ASP A 532 -13.83 -4.02 2.62
CA ASP A 532 -15.16 -3.71 3.14
C ASP A 532 -15.77 -2.51 2.41
N LEU A 533 -14.94 -1.58 1.91
CA LEU A 533 -15.38 -0.49 1.04
C LEU A 533 -15.81 -1.03 -0.34
N GLY A 534 -14.99 -1.88 -0.95
CA GLY A 534 -15.30 -2.50 -2.24
C GLY A 534 -16.58 -3.33 -2.21
N GLU A 535 -16.83 -4.06 -1.12
CA GLU A 535 -18.05 -4.82 -0.89
C GLU A 535 -19.27 -3.92 -0.70
N ALA A 536 -19.15 -2.82 0.04
CA ALA A 536 -20.23 -1.84 0.21
C ALA A 536 -20.65 -1.22 -1.13
N LEU A 537 -19.68 -0.79 -1.95
CA LEU A 537 -19.94 -0.21 -3.26
C LEU A 537 -20.62 -1.22 -4.19
N ARG A 538 -20.15 -2.47 -4.25
CA ARG A 538 -20.79 -3.51 -5.07
C ARG A 538 -22.21 -3.84 -4.62
N ALA A 539 -22.43 -3.91 -3.31
CA ALA A 539 -23.75 -4.20 -2.76
C ALA A 539 -24.74 -3.08 -3.11
N TYR A 540 -24.31 -1.82 -2.98
CA TYR A 540 -25.12 -0.66 -3.36
C TYR A 540 -25.53 -0.68 -4.83
N LEU A 541 -24.64 -1.08 -5.72
CA LEU A 541 -24.93 -1.16 -7.15
C LEU A 541 -25.96 -2.24 -7.50
N LYS A 542 -26.23 -3.23 -6.64
CA LYS A 542 -27.14 -4.35 -6.94
C LYS A 542 -28.45 -4.25 -6.13
N PRO A 543 -29.38 -3.33 -6.48
CA PRO A 543 -30.59 -3.06 -5.69
C PRO A 543 -31.58 -4.24 -5.62
N ASN A 544 -31.51 -5.20 -6.54
CA ASN A 544 -32.39 -6.37 -6.58
C ASN A 544 -31.92 -7.51 -5.66
N THR A 545 -30.79 -7.35 -4.97
CA THR A 545 -30.33 -8.27 -3.92
C THR A 545 -30.39 -7.54 -2.57
N PRO A 546 -31.22 -8.00 -1.61
CA PRO A 546 -31.54 -7.26 -0.38
C PRO A 546 -30.42 -7.20 0.68
N GLU A 547 -29.19 -7.57 0.36
CA GLU A 547 -28.12 -7.64 1.36
C GLU A 547 -27.14 -6.47 1.19
N LEU A 548 -27.27 -5.46 2.04
CA LEU A 548 -26.17 -4.55 2.35
C LEU A 548 -24.93 -5.38 2.74
N ARG A 549 -23.73 -4.91 2.41
CA ARG A 549 -22.46 -5.60 2.76
C ARG A 549 -21.35 -4.60 3.06
N GLY A 550 -20.25 -5.11 3.59
CA GLY A 550 -19.07 -4.31 3.88
C GLY A 550 -19.38 -3.14 4.82
N LEU A 551 -18.89 -1.95 4.51
CA LEU A 551 -19.08 -0.74 5.33
C LEU A 551 -20.54 -0.28 5.49
N PHE A 552 -21.46 -0.74 4.64
CA PHE A 552 -22.89 -0.43 4.76
C PHE A 552 -23.62 -1.33 5.74
N LEU A 553 -22.92 -2.29 6.35
CA LEU A 553 -23.38 -3.01 7.53
C LEU A 553 -22.44 -2.81 8.72
N PRO A 554 -22.94 -2.91 9.97
CA PRO A 554 -22.08 -2.84 11.14
C PRO A 554 -21.08 -4.02 11.17
N ILE A 555 -19.79 -3.75 11.00
CA ILE A 555 -18.71 -4.75 11.05
C ILE A 555 -18.51 -5.28 12.48
N SER A 556 -18.44 -6.58 12.72
CA SER A 556 -18.37 -7.14 14.08
C SER A 556 -17.34 -6.47 15.00
N LEU A 557 -17.75 -6.11 16.24
CA LEU A 557 -16.84 -5.62 17.30
C LEU A 557 -15.77 -6.66 17.69
N ASN A 558 -16.04 -7.93 17.38
CA ASN A 558 -15.16 -9.06 17.64
C ASN A 558 -14.22 -9.39 16.47
N ARG A 559 -14.24 -8.58 15.39
CA ARG A 559 -13.38 -8.83 14.24
C ARG A 559 -11.89 -8.68 14.62
N THR A 560 -11.06 -9.63 14.19
CA THR A 560 -9.60 -9.60 14.38
C THR A 560 -8.86 -9.63 13.05
N CYS A 561 -7.56 -9.32 13.08
CA CYS A 561 -6.69 -9.40 11.90
C CYS A 561 -6.63 -10.80 11.28
N ASP A 562 -6.83 -11.86 12.06
CA ASP A 562 -6.86 -13.24 11.56
C ASP A 562 -8.02 -13.48 10.58
N GLN A 563 -9.08 -12.65 10.63
CA GLN A 563 -10.24 -12.72 9.73
C GLN A 563 -10.08 -11.84 8.48
N LEU A 564 -8.98 -11.09 8.34
CA LEU A 564 -8.70 -10.22 7.20
C LEU A 564 -7.83 -10.87 6.12
N ASP A 565 -7.42 -12.14 6.27
CA ASP A 565 -6.59 -12.84 5.27
C ASP A 565 -5.37 -12.00 4.83
N LEU A 566 -4.65 -11.46 5.81
CA LEU A 566 -3.50 -10.57 5.60
C LEU A 566 -2.30 -11.36 5.06
N ASP A 567 -1.46 -10.75 4.21
CA ASP A 567 -0.16 -11.36 3.89
C ASP A 567 0.68 -11.48 5.17
N SER A 568 1.49 -12.53 5.23
CA SER A 568 2.32 -12.89 6.38
C SER A 568 3.32 -11.82 6.85
N ASP A 569 3.72 -10.88 5.99
CA ASP A 569 4.59 -9.75 6.32
C ASP A 569 3.84 -8.49 6.77
N VAL A 570 2.49 -8.50 6.76
CA VAL A 570 1.66 -7.42 7.27
C VAL A 570 1.62 -7.44 8.79
N LEU A 571 1.80 -6.26 9.42
CA LEU A 571 1.60 -6.10 10.86
C LEU A 571 0.12 -5.83 11.16
N CYS A 572 -0.40 -6.49 12.20
CA CYS A 572 -1.75 -6.25 12.66
C CYS A 572 -1.82 -4.91 13.41
N LEU A 573 -2.84 -4.09 13.10
CA LEU A 573 -3.05 -2.83 13.81
C LEU A 573 -3.61 -2.99 15.23
N CYS A 574 -4.19 -4.16 15.53
CA CYS A 574 -4.77 -4.46 16.83
C CYS A 574 -3.67 -4.84 17.83
N ASP A 575 -3.64 -4.14 18.96
CA ASP A 575 -2.70 -4.39 20.05
C ASP A 575 -2.78 -5.82 20.55
N LYS A 576 -1.63 -6.40 20.86
CA LYS A 576 -1.46 -7.77 21.41
C LYS A 576 -2.06 -8.91 20.55
N MET A 577 -2.57 -8.63 19.34
CA MET A 577 -3.07 -9.66 18.43
C MET A 577 -1.99 -10.19 17.49
N ASP A 578 -0.98 -9.38 17.18
CA ASP A 578 0.27 -9.92 16.68
C ASP A 578 0.84 -10.80 17.81
N LYS A 579 0.93 -12.11 17.57
CA LYS A 579 1.52 -13.12 18.47
C LYS A 579 3.02 -12.86 18.67
N SER A 580 3.32 -11.73 19.29
CA SER A 580 4.66 -11.16 19.36
C SER A 580 5.54 -12.01 20.26
N ILE A 581 6.80 -12.15 19.86
CA ILE A 581 7.80 -12.90 20.62
C ILE A 581 8.95 -11.98 21.00
N SER A 582 9.46 -12.15 22.22
CA SER A 582 10.56 -11.34 22.74
C SER A 582 11.79 -11.44 21.83
N SER A 583 12.46 -10.31 21.59
CA SER A 583 13.76 -10.26 20.91
C SER A 583 14.85 -11.05 21.64
N LYS A 584 14.65 -11.37 22.93
CA LYS A 584 15.55 -12.22 23.72
C LYS A 584 15.36 -13.73 23.46
N SER A 585 14.29 -14.12 22.77
CA SER A 585 13.97 -15.51 22.47
C SER A 585 15.10 -16.23 21.73
N GLN A 586 15.47 -17.41 22.21
CA GLN A 586 16.51 -18.23 21.58
C GLN A 586 16.06 -18.79 20.23
N VAL A 587 14.78 -19.16 20.08
CA VAL A 587 14.28 -19.66 18.79
C VAL A 587 14.33 -18.56 17.72
N LEU A 588 14.06 -17.32 18.11
CA LEU A 588 14.17 -16.17 17.21
C LEU A 588 15.62 -15.89 16.81
N LYS A 589 16.56 -15.87 17.76
CA LYS A 589 17.98 -15.66 17.45
C LYS A 589 18.55 -16.76 16.54
N TRP A 590 18.16 -18.01 16.77
CA TRP A 590 18.51 -19.14 15.93
C TRP A 590 17.95 -18.99 14.50
N ALA A 591 16.66 -18.65 14.37
CA ALA A 591 16.05 -18.40 13.06
C ALA A 591 16.66 -17.19 12.33
N ALA A 592 17.08 -16.14 13.05
CA ALA A 592 17.71 -14.97 12.46
C ALA A 592 19.13 -15.24 11.94
N GLU A 593 19.95 -16.02 12.66
CA GLU A 593 21.24 -16.50 12.15
C GLU A 593 21.06 -17.37 10.90
N PHE A 594 20.03 -18.24 10.89
CA PHE A 594 19.69 -19.03 9.72
C PHE A 594 19.30 -18.15 8.52
N ALA A 595 18.33 -17.24 8.70
CA ALA A 595 17.85 -16.36 7.62
C ALA A 595 18.98 -15.50 7.03
N LEU A 596 19.80 -14.88 7.89
CA LEU A 596 20.98 -14.11 7.46
C LEU A 596 21.98 -14.98 6.68
N GLY A 597 22.26 -16.18 7.18
CA GLY A 597 23.16 -17.13 6.54
C GLY A 597 22.69 -17.55 5.16
N VAL A 598 21.40 -17.89 5.03
CA VAL A 598 20.77 -18.24 3.75
C VAL A 598 20.81 -17.07 2.78
N LEU A 599 20.45 -15.84 3.21
CA LEU A 599 20.53 -14.66 2.35
C LEU A 599 21.96 -14.42 1.83
N ASN A 600 22.98 -14.58 2.67
CA ASN A 600 24.37 -14.45 2.25
C ASN A 600 24.79 -15.54 1.26
N ASN A 601 24.36 -16.79 1.45
CA ASN A 601 24.61 -17.87 0.50
C ASN A 601 23.93 -17.60 -0.85
N MET A 602 22.68 -17.13 -0.85
CA MET A 602 21.95 -16.78 -2.09
C MET A 602 22.71 -15.76 -2.94
N ILE A 603 23.35 -14.76 -2.33
CA ILE A 603 24.18 -13.78 -3.07
C ILE A 603 25.35 -14.49 -3.77
N GLN A 604 26.06 -15.38 -3.06
CA GLN A 604 27.17 -16.14 -3.61
C GLN A 604 26.71 -17.08 -4.72
N ASP A 605 25.66 -17.86 -4.47
CA ASP A 605 25.16 -18.87 -5.38
C ASP A 605 24.69 -18.25 -6.70
N GLN A 606 23.93 -17.14 -6.63
CA GLN A 606 23.49 -16.39 -7.82
C GLN A 606 24.68 -15.83 -8.63
N PHE A 607 25.70 -15.31 -7.93
CA PHE A 607 26.90 -14.81 -8.59
C PHE A 607 27.68 -15.94 -9.29
N ILE A 608 27.91 -17.06 -8.59
CA ILE A 608 28.66 -18.22 -9.11
C ILE A 608 27.91 -18.89 -10.27
N ALA A 609 26.61 -19.12 -10.15
CA ALA A 609 25.78 -19.67 -11.23
C ALA A 609 25.89 -18.78 -12.48
N GLY A 610 25.91 -17.46 -12.27
CA GLY A 610 26.10 -16.48 -13.32
C GLY A 610 27.47 -16.49 -14.01
N LEU A 611 28.53 -16.94 -13.33
CA LEU A 611 29.84 -17.14 -13.94
C LEU A 611 29.87 -18.40 -14.79
N LYS A 612 29.28 -19.50 -14.28
CA LYS A 612 29.20 -20.79 -14.98
C LYS A 612 28.41 -20.70 -16.29
N SER A 613 27.33 -19.90 -16.34
CA SER A 613 26.49 -19.77 -17.53
C SER A 613 27.13 -18.95 -18.67
N LYS A 614 28.12 -18.11 -18.38
CA LYS A 614 28.72 -17.19 -19.38
C LYS A 614 30.05 -17.67 -19.97
N ARG A 615 30.72 -18.64 -19.36
CA ARG A 615 32.07 -19.06 -19.76
C ARG A 615 32.19 -20.58 -19.66
N SER A 616 32.16 -21.23 -20.83
CA SER A 616 32.54 -22.63 -21.03
C SER A 616 34.07 -22.86 -21.02
N GLY A 617 34.88 -21.80 -20.85
CA GLY A 617 36.34 -21.87 -20.63
C GLY A 617 36.77 -21.52 -19.20
N GLU A 618 37.97 -21.97 -18.80
CA GLU A 618 38.52 -21.96 -17.42
C GLU A 618 38.17 -20.70 -16.60
N ILE A 619 37.35 -20.88 -15.56
CA ILE A 619 37.01 -19.84 -14.60
C ILE A 619 38.23 -19.53 -13.74
N LYS A 620 38.83 -18.35 -13.94
CA LYS A 620 39.99 -17.87 -13.17
C LYS A 620 39.66 -17.66 -11.69
N SER A 621 40.60 -18.00 -10.82
CA SER A 621 40.60 -17.88 -9.35
C SER A 621 40.19 -16.51 -8.79
N ASN A 622 40.41 -15.42 -9.53
CA ASN A 622 40.08 -14.05 -9.12
C ASN A 622 38.58 -13.68 -9.28
N LEU A 623 37.80 -14.54 -9.93
CA LEU A 623 36.38 -14.28 -10.23
C LEU A 623 35.44 -14.74 -9.12
N TYR A 624 35.88 -15.49 -8.11
CA TYR A 624 35.03 -15.99 -7.02
C TYR A 624 34.86 -15.00 -5.85
N GLY A 625 33.90 -15.27 -4.96
CA GLY A 625 33.50 -14.40 -3.84
C GLY A 625 32.02 -13.99 -3.93
N TYR A 626 31.70 -12.79 -3.46
CA TYR A 626 30.36 -12.18 -3.56
C TYR A 626 30.19 -11.26 -4.79
N GLY A 627 31.13 -11.29 -5.75
CA GLY A 627 31.11 -10.36 -6.88
C GLY A 627 31.22 -8.90 -6.47
N ALA A 628 30.33 -8.07 -6.99
CA ALA A 628 30.17 -6.67 -6.63
C ALA A 628 29.35 -6.48 -5.34
N CYS A 629 28.49 -7.45 -5.00
CA CYS A 629 27.64 -7.42 -3.82
C CYS A 629 28.43 -7.68 -2.54
N GLN A 630 27.99 -7.08 -1.44
CA GLN A 630 28.64 -7.21 -0.13
C GLN A 630 27.95 -8.27 0.73
N ARG A 631 28.74 -8.98 1.53
CA ARG A 631 28.25 -9.81 2.63
C ARG A 631 27.57 -8.94 3.70
N TYR A 632 26.49 -9.46 4.27
CA TYR A 632 25.80 -8.87 5.42
C TYR A 632 26.23 -9.49 6.74
N THR A 633 26.34 -8.66 7.79
CA THR A 633 26.36 -9.10 9.20
C THR A 633 25.06 -8.73 9.88
N GLY A 634 24.63 -9.52 10.87
CA GLY A 634 23.44 -9.24 11.64
C GLY A 634 23.67 -8.04 12.56
N HIS A 635 22.70 -7.13 12.63
CA HIS A 635 22.75 -5.98 13.52
C HIS A 635 21.69 -6.08 14.63
N LYS A 636 20.41 -6.21 14.26
CA LYS A 636 19.28 -6.27 15.18
C LYS A 636 18.14 -7.12 14.59
N ILE A 637 17.28 -7.64 15.46
CA ILE A 637 16.01 -8.28 15.12
C ILE A 637 14.88 -7.44 15.72
N GLY A 638 13.81 -7.20 14.97
CA GLY A 638 12.63 -6.47 15.41
C GLY A 638 11.33 -7.11 14.95
N LEU A 639 10.20 -6.67 15.51
CA LEU A 639 8.84 -7.02 15.07
C LEU A 639 8.61 -8.54 14.93
N ALA A 640 9.17 -9.31 15.85
CA ALA A 640 9.13 -10.75 15.78
C ALA A 640 7.78 -11.31 16.24
N ARG A 641 7.25 -12.25 15.47
CA ARG A 641 5.95 -12.89 15.67
C ARG A 641 6.06 -14.39 15.48
N HIS A 642 5.29 -15.14 16.25
CA HIS A 642 5.29 -16.60 16.23
C HIS A 642 3.88 -17.14 16.00
N GLN A 643 3.77 -18.09 15.09
CA GLN A 643 2.54 -18.78 14.79
C GLN A 643 2.81 -20.28 14.70
N VAL A 644 1.83 -21.08 15.10
CA VAL A 644 1.82 -22.53 14.84
C VAL A 644 0.76 -22.80 13.78
N ALA A 645 1.13 -23.49 12.70
CA ALA A 645 0.26 -23.86 11.59
C ALA A 645 0.41 -25.37 11.34
N GLY A 646 -0.53 -26.17 11.85
CA GLY A 646 -0.44 -27.63 11.81
C GLY A 646 0.83 -28.13 12.54
N GLN A 647 1.68 -28.87 11.82
CA GLN A 647 2.94 -29.41 12.35
C GLN A 647 4.15 -28.47 12.13
N GLN A 648 3.93 -27.21 11.72
CA GLN A 648 4.97 -26.22 11.49
C GLN A 648 4.87 -25.07 12.51
N GLU A 649 6.00 -24.69 13.09
CA GLU A 649 6.18 -23.39 13.71
C GLU A 649 6.65 -22.39 12.65
N ILE A 650 6.09 -21.19 12.67
CA ILE A 650 6.38 -20.09 11.74
C ILE A 650 6.83 -18.89 12.57
N LEU A 651 7.97 -18.31 12.19
CA LEU A 651 8.47 -17.05 12.72
C LEU A 651 8.53 -16.01 11.60
N ALA A 652 7.87 -14.88 11.82
CA ALA A 652 7.97 -13.70 10.96
C ALA A 652 8.65 -12.57 11.75
N PHE A 653 9.69 -11.96 11.19
CA PHE A 653 10.44 -10.90 11.88
C PHE A 653 11.18 -9.99 10.90
N THR A 654 11.54 -8.80 11.38
CA THR A 654 12.37 -7.83 10.64
C THR A 654 13.84 -7.99 11.04
N LEU A 655 14.68 -8.27 10.06
CA LEU A 655 16.11 -8.42 10.14
C LEU A 655 16.80 -7.12 9.72
N PHE A 656 17.53 -6.50 10.64
CA PHE A 656 18.41 -5.36 10.36
C PHE A 656 19.83 -5.88 10.16
N VAL A 657 20.42 -5.59 9.01
CA VAL A 657 21.75 -6.08 8.64
C VAL A 657 22.68 -4.94 8.23
N GLN A 658 23.98 -5.18 8.36
CA GLN A 658 25.03 -4.24 7.99
C GLN A 658 25.85 -4.82 6.83
N PRO A 659 25.92 -4.16 5.66
CA PRO A 659 26.88 -4.50 4.62
C PRO A 659 28.31 -4.30 5.12
N PHE A 660 29.22 -5.23 4.76
CA PHE A 660 30.61 -5.30 5.23
C PHE A 660 31.35 -3.94 5.27
N ASP A 661 31.18 -3.11 4.24
CA ASP A 661 31.91 -1.86 4.08
C ASP A 661 30.98 -0.67 3.81
N ARG A 662 29.84 -0.62 4.51
CA ARG A 662 28.95 0.54 4.48
C ARG A 662 28.55 0.92 5.89
N LYS A 663 28.13 2.17 6.07
CA LYS A 663 27.48 2.66 7.31
C LYS A 663 25.96 2.49 7.26
N THR A 664 25.38 2.42 6.05
CA THR A 664 23.94 2.26 5.85
C THR A 664 23.53 0.84 6.22
N LYS A 665 22.51 0.70 7.06
CA LYS A 665 21.90 -0.59 7.39
C LYS A 665 20.89 -0.95 6.32
N GLU A 666 20.70 -2.24 6.08
CA GLU A 666 19.69 -2.78 5.19
C GLU A 666 18.67 -3.56 6.01
N VAL A 667 17.44 -3.62 5.52
CA VAL A 667 16.32 -4.16 6.31
C VAL A 667 15.52 -5.14 5.47
N PHE A 668 15.27 -6.32 6.05
CA PHE A 668 14.54 -7.42 5.42
C PHE A 668 13.44 -7.92 6.35
N ASP A 669 12.22 -8.05 5.86
CA ASP A 669 11.19 -8.83 6.53
C ASP A 669 11.32 -10.27 6.07
N VAL A 670 11.39 -11.20 7.02
CA VAL A 670 11.64 -12.61 6.74
C VAL A 670 10.61 -13.48 7.42
N LYS A 671 10.24 -14.57 6.74
CA LYS A 671 9.40 -15.63 7.25
C LYS A 671 10.18 -16.93 7.21
N VAL A 672 10.25 -17.59 8.35
CA VAL A 672 11.00 -18.82 8.55
C VAL A 672 10.06 -19.85 9.15
N SER A 673 9.99 -21.05 8.57
CA SER A 673 9.24 -22.16 9.15
C SER A 673 10.13 -23.33 9.52
N PHE A 674 9.72 -24.06 10.54
CA PHE A 674 10.39 -25.27 11.00
C PHE A 674 9.37 -26.21 11.65
N PRO A 675 9.56 -27.54 11.53
CA PRO A 675 8.63 -28.49 12.12
C PRO A 675 8.62 -28.39 13.65
N VAL A 676 7.45 -28.64 14.24
CA VAL A 676 7.31 -28.81 15.70
C VAL A 676 8.14 -30.02 16.15
N ASN A 677 8.10 -31.10 15.35
CA ASN A 677 8.85 -32.36 15.53
C ASN A 677 10.25 -32.28 14.89
N GLN A 678 11.24 -32.93 15.49
CA GLN A 678 12.68 -32.63 15.26
C GLN A 678 13.28 -33.19 13.93
N ASP A 679 12.46 -33.69 13.01
CA ASP A 679 12.92 -34.54 11.89
C ASP A 679 13.14 -33.81 10.54
N LYS A 680 12.81 -32.52 10.43
CA LYS A 680 13.00 -31.73 9.19
C LYS A 680 13.78 -30.43 9.43
N ALA A 681 14.47 -29.98 8.39
CA ALA A 681 15.24 -28.74 8.37
C ALA A 681 14.32 -27.51 8.38
N ILE A 682 14.84 -26.41 8.90
CA ILE A 682 14.23 -25.07 8.83
C ILE A 682 14.27 -24.54 7.38
N SER A 683 13.24 -23.80 6.98
CA SER A 683 13.14 -23.17 5.65
C SER A 683 12.96 -21.66 5.76
N LEU A 684 13.56 -20.93 4.81
CA LEU A 684 13.28 -19.52 4.58
C LEU A 684 12.14 -19.45 3.57
N ASP A 685 10.91 -19.24 4.05
CA ASP A 685 9.71 -19.30 3.22
C ASP A 685 9.55 -18.04 2.36
N LYS A 686 9.86 -16.87 2.93
CA LYS A 686 9.72 -15.56 2.28
C LYS A 686 10.78 -14.60 2.80
N PHE A 687 11.28 -13.74 1.92
CA PHE A 687 11.96 -12.51 2.31
C PHE A 687 11.46 -11.35 1.45
N THR A 688 11.25 -10.20 2.09
CA THR A 688 10.90 -8.93 1.44
C THR A 688 11.94 -7.91 1.87
N ARG A 689 12.60 -7.23 0.93
CA ARG A 689 13.51 -6.13 1.26
C ARG A 689 12.70 -4.87 1.56
N ALA A 690 12.81 -4.38 2.79
CA ALA A 690 12.12 -3.19 3.27
C ALA A 690 12.90 -1.91 2.94
N SER A 691 14.24 -1.94 2.97
CA SER A 691 15.07 -0.81 2.55
C SER A 691 15.08 -0.64 1.02
N SER A 692 15.35 0.57 0.53
CA SER A 692 15.47 0.81 -0.91
C SER A 692 16.57 -0.04 -1.55
N PHE A 693 16.35 -0.46 -2.81
CA PHE A 693 17.31 -1.30 -3.52
C PHE A 693 17.55 -0.95 -4.99
N ASN A 694 16.73 -0.10 -5.60
CA ASN A 694 16.85 0.26 -7.02
C ASN A 694 18.23 0.89 -7.32
N GLU A 695 18.83 1.59 -6.35
CA GLU A 695 20.20 2.12 -6.47
C GLU A 695 21.29 1.06 -6.70
N TYR A 696 21.00 -0.22 -6.41
CA TYR A 696 21.92 -1.33 -6.59
C TYR A 696 21.80 -2.01 -7.96
N GLU A 697 20.74 -1.76 -8.72
CA GLU A 697 20.57 -2.35 -10.06
C GLU A 697 21.73 -2.00 -11.00
N GLN A 698 22.28 -0.80 -10.83
CA GLN A 698 23.38 -0.28 -11.64
C GLN A 698 24.75 -0.87 -11.29
N CYS A 699 24.88 -1.58 -10.17
CA CYS A 699 26.16 -2.18 -9.74
C CYS A 699 26.07 -3.66 -9.39
N ALA A 700 24.87 -4.23 -9.29
CA ALA A 700 24.67 -5.65 -9.06
C ALA A 700 25.19 -6.42 -10.28
N ASP A 701 25.83 -7.57 -10.03
CA ASP A 701 26.22 -8.46 -11.11
C ASP A 701 24.96 -8.94 -11.85
N LYS A 702 25.00 -9.09 -13.18
CA LYS A 702 23.84 -9.38 -14.05
C LYS A 702 22.91 -10.50 -13.54
N ASN A 703 23.45 -11.49 -12.83
CA ASN A 703 22.73 -12.68 -12.37
C ASN A 703 22.38 -12.63 -10.87
N VAL A 704 22.74 -11.57 -10.15
CA VAL A 704 22.42 -11.39 -8.74
C VAL A 704 21.24 -10.45 -8.61
N ASN A 705 20.19 -10.91 -7.92
CA ASN A 705 18.98 -10.14 -7.68
C ASN A 705 19.30 -8.87 -6.85
N PRO A 706 19.02 -7.66 -7.37
CA PRO A 706 19.21 -6.40 -6.65
C PRO A 706 18.50 -6.35 -5.29
N LYS A 707 17.40 -7.09 -5.11
CA LYS A 707 16.67 -7.20 -3.84
C LYS A 707 17.47 -7.85 -2.71
N ILE A 708 18.54 -8.59 -2.99
CA ILE A 708 19.46 -9.12 -1.96
C ILE A 708 20.84 -8.48 -2.04
N CYS A 709 21.15 -7.74 -3.10
CA CYS A 709 22.48 -7.15 -3.31
C CYS A 709 22.62 -5.77 -2.69
N THR A 710 23.78 -5.51 -2.10
CA THR A 710 24.23 -4.15 -1.80
C THR A 710 25.64 -3.98 -2.36
N CYS A 711 25.83 -3.03 -3.26
CA CYS A 711 27.08 -2.84 -4.00
C CYS A 711 27.48 -1.35 -4.09
N ARG A 712 28.64 -1.09 -4.71
CA ARG A 712 29.14 0.25 -5.01
C ARG A 712 29.31 0.38 -6.52
N ARG A 713 28.89 1.51 -7.10
CA ARG A 713 29.03 1.79 -8.55
C ARG A 713 30.49 1.85 -9.03
N SER A 714 31.42 2.24 -8.17
CA SER A 714 32.85 2.38 -8.52
C SER A 714 33.59 1.04 -8.43
N LEU A 715 34.13 0.57 -9.55
CA LEU A 715 35.01 -0.62 -9.63
C LEU A 715 36.20 -0.55 -8.67
N LYS A 716 36.83 0.64 -8.54
CA LYS A 716 37.92 0.86 -7.57
C LYS A 716 37.44 0.63 -6.13
N LYS A 717 36.24 1.08 -5.78
CA LYS A 717 35.66 0.86 -4.44
C LYS A 717 35.25 -0.60 -4.25
N THR A 718 34.77 -1.28 -5.30
CA THR A 718 34.49 -2.72 -5.30
C THR A 718 35.74 -3.54 -4.99
N PHE A 719 36.85 -3.26 -5.67
CA PHE A 719 38.13 -3.91 -5.40
C PHE A 719 38.64 -3.66 -3.97
N LYS A 720 38.56 -2.41 -3.49
CA LYS A 720 39.00 -2.03 -2.13
C LYS A 720 38.26 -2.78 -1.03
N TRP A 721 36.94 -2.98 -1.14
CA TRP A 721 36.21 -3.70 -0.11
C TRP A 721 36.51 -5.21 -0.18
N ARG A 722 36.62 -5.82 -1.37
CA ARG A 722 36.98 -7.24 -1.51
C ARG A 722 38.34 -7.55 -0.86
N LYS A 723 39.33 -6.67 -1.05
CA LYS A 723 40.65 -6.81 -0.38
C LYS A 723 40.54 -6.76 1.15
N ARG A 724 39.70 -5.87 1.69
CA ARG A 724 39.45 -5.78 3.14
C ARG A 724 38.64 -6.95 3.69
N PHE A 725 37.69 -7.45 2.90
CA PHE A 725 36.93 -8.65 3.25
C PHE A 725 37.86 -9.83 3.49
N ILE A 726 38.79 -10.11 2.58
CA ILE A 726 39.73 -11.23 2.75
C ILE A 726 40.54 -11.11 4.05
N LYS A 727 40.91 -9.89 4.45
CA LYS A 727 41.68 -9.65 5.68
C LYS A 727 40.86 -9.76 6.96
N ASN A 728 39.61 -9.30 6.94
CA ASN A 728 38.81 -9.07 8.15
C ASN A 728 37.55 -9.95 8.24
N ALA A 729 37.29 -10.83 7.27
CA ALA A 729 36.08 -11.66 7.23
C ALA A 729 35.95 -12.53 8.49
N ALA A 730 37.06 -13.13 8.93
CA ALA A 730 37.08 -14.03 10.09
C ALA A 730 36.85 -13.31 11.44
N SER A 731 37.04 -11.99 11.52
CA SER A 731 36.89 -11.20 12.76
C SER A 731 35.56 -10.45 12.85
N GLN A 732 34.64 -10.65 11.90
CA GLN A 732 33.38 -9.90 11.88
C GLN A 732 32.40 -10.32 12.98
N HIS A 733 31.96 -9.35 13.77
CA HIS A 733 30.85 -9.55 14.69
C HIS A 733 29.51 -9.64 13.93
N SER A 734 28.62 -10.48 14.43
CA SER A 734 27.23 -10.58 13.96
C SER A 734 26.30 -10.65 15.17
N PHE A 735 25.26 -9.83 15.20
CA PHE A 735 24.38 -9.64 16.36
C PHE A 735 25.16 -9.39 17.66
N SER A 736 26.23 -8.60 17.56
CA SER A 736 27.19 -8.31 18.64
C SER A 736 28.00 -9.50 19.17
N LEU A 737 27.90 -10.68 18.55
CA LEU A 737 28.67 -11.86 18.93
C LEU A 737 30.02 -11.87 18.22
N ALA A 738 31.09 -12.04 19.00
CA ALA A 738 32.43 -12.23 18.48
C ALA A 738 32.58 -13.63 17.83
N PRO A 739 33.25 -13.73 16.67
CA PRO A 739 33.57 -15.02 16.06
C PRO A 739 34.75 -15.70 16.75
N THR A 740 34.79 -17.03 16.66
CA THR A 740 35.93 -17.88 17.02
C THR A 740 36.32 -18.72 15.81
N GLY A 741 37.62 -18.90 15.56
CA GLY A 741 38.12 -19.60 14.38
C GLY A 741 38.77 -20.94 14.72
N LEU A 742 38.45 -21.97 13.95
CA LEU A 742 39.15 -23.26 13.89
C LEU A 742 39.76 -23.40 12.50
N VAL A 743 41.09 -23.37 12.41
CA VAL A 743 41.81 -23.57 11.14
C VAL A 743 41.82 -25.05 10.81
N LEU A 744 41.32 -25.42 9.63
CA LEU A 744 41.33 -26.81 9.14
C LEU A 744 42.42 -27.05 8.07
N ASP A 745 42.76 -26.02 7.29
CA ASP A 745 43.83 -26.06 6.29
C ASP A 745 44.51 -24.70 6.24
N HIS A 746 45.70 -24.56 6.81
CA HIS A 746 46.39 -23.27 6.91
C HIS A 746 47.09 -22.91 5.58
N PRO A 747 46.94 -21.69 5.03
CA PRO A 747 46.18 -20.54 5.55
C PRO A 747 44.76 -20.38 4.95
N CYS A 748 44.26 -21.40 4.24
CA CYS A 748 43.13 -21.27 3.34
C CYS A 748 41.76 -21.47 3.98
N LEU A 749 41.57 -22.51 4.81
CA LEU A 749 40.25 -22.93 5.31
C LEU A 749 40.13 -22.75 6.82
N THR A 750 39.20 -21.90 7.23
CA THR A 750 38.86 -21.68 8.64
C THR A 750 37.36 -21.86 8.87
N ILE A 751 36.98 -22.66 9.85
CA ILE A 751 35.62 -22.71 10.38
C ILE A 751 35.44 -21.60 11.40
N ILE A 752 34.49 -20.72 11.15
CA ILE A 752 34.11 -19.64 12.03
C ILE A 752 32.87 -20.05 12.81
N SER A 753 32.94 -19.98 14.14
CA SER A 753 31.80 -20.26 15.02
C SER A 753 31.42 -19.06 15.88
N ARG A 754 30.11 -18.83 16.04
CA ARG A 754 29.54 -17.85 16.97
C ARG A 754 28.61 -18.59 17.93
N ASN A 755 28.83 -18.39 19.22
CA ASN A 755 28.13 -19.10 20.27
C ASN A 755 27.39 -18.13 21.19
N ILE A 756 26.09 -18.37 21.41
CA ILE A 756 25.31 -17.74 22.47
C ILE A 756 25.31 -18.71 23.64
N GLN A 757 25.78 -18.28 24.81
CA GLN A 757 25.86 -19.10 26.00
C GLN A 757 24.76 -18.76 27.01
N ASN A 758 24.24 -19.78 27.68
CA ASN A 758 23.42 -19.63 28.89
C ASN A 758 24.22 -20.11 30.11
N SER A 759 23.99 -19.46 31.24
CA SER A 759 24.40 -19.98 32.54
C SER A 759 23.45 -21.09 32.97
N LEU A 760 24.01 -22.21 33.40
CA LEU A 760 23.27 -23.29 34.05
C LEU A 760 23.21 -23.03 35.57
N PRO A 761 22.26 -23.64 36.30
CA PRO A 761 22.19 -23.55 37.75
C PRO A 761 23.50 -23.96 38.47
N SER A 762 24.28 -24.85 37.84
CA SER A 762 25.59 -25.30 38.34
C SER A 762 26.74 -24.31 38.08
N GLY A 763 26.46 -23.10 37.60
CA GLY A 763 27.47 -22.11 37.20
C GLY A 763 28.18 -22.41 35.87
N ARG A 764 28.02 -23.61 35.31
CA ARG A 764 28.60 -23.99 34.00
C ARG A 764 27.92 -23.22 32.86
N LYS A 765 28.71 -22.83 31.86
CA LYS A 765 28.19 -22.23 30.62
C LYS A 765 27.90 -23.30 29.58
N GLN A 766 26.74 -23.22 28.95
CA GLN A 766 26.33 -24.10 27.86
C GLN A 766 26.06 -23.26 26.61
N ASN A 767 26.57 -23.70 25.46
CA ASN A 767 26.20 -23.11 24.18
C ASN A 767 24.71 -23.38 23.92
N ALA A 768 23.89 -22.35 23.99
CA ALA A 768 22.46 -22.40 23.68
C ALA A 768 22.22 -22.37 22.17
N ILE A 769 22.99 -21.55 21.47
CA ILE A 769 22.97 -21.44 20.01
C ILE A 769 24.40 -21.46 19.51
N SER A 770 24.67 -22.24 18.46
CA SER A 770 25.97 -22.29 17.79
C SER A 770 25.75 -22.16 16.29
N THR A 771 26.33 -21.12 15.69
CA THR A 771 26.31 -20.88 14.24
C THR A 771 27.70 -21.10 13.67
N TYR A 772 27.78 -21.84 12.57
CA TYR A 772 29.03 -22.19 11.89
C TYR A 772 29.02 -21.68 10.44
N GLU A 773 30.13 -21.05 10.05
CA GLU A 773 30.44 -20.62 8.68
C GLU A 773 31.82 -21.17 8.30
N ALA A 774 32.09 -21.36 7.02
CA ALA A 774 33.43 -21.68 6.52
C ALA A 774 33.98 -20.52 5.69
N PHE A 775 35.20 -20.10 5.99
CA PHE A 775 35.94 -19.11 5.22
C PHE A 775 37.03 -19.79 4.40
N ASN A 776 36.94 -19.64 3.07
CA ASN A 776 38.02 -19.98 2.16
C ASN A 776 38.74 -18.68 1.75
N ALA A 777 39.89 -18.42 2.38
CA ALA A 777 40.68 -17.21 2.14
C ALA A 777 41.46 -17.23 0.82
N CYS A 778 41.80 -18.43 0.36
CA CYS A 778 42.65 -18.63 -0.81
C CYS A 778 41.87 -18.40 -2.12
N SER A 779 42.57 -17.96 -3.16
CA SER A 779 41.97 -17.75 -4.49
C SER A 779 41.99 -18.99 -5.36
N TYR A 780 42.87 -19.94 -5.10
CA TYR A 780 43.24 -21.00 -6.03
C TYR A 780 42.73 -22.39 -5.62
N VAL A 781 41.99 -22.50 -4.52
CA VAL A 781 41.49 -23.78 -4.00
C VAL A 781 39.98 -23.73 -3.84
N THR A 782 39.32 -24.81 -4.23
CA THR A 782 37.94 -25.13 -3.88
C THR A 782 37.94 -26.28 -2.88
N TYR A 783 37.01 -26.26 -1.92
CA TYR A 783 36.85 -27.35 -0.96
C TYR A 783 35.46 -27.95 -1.08
N ASN A 784 35.36 -29.26 -1.04
CA ASN A 784 34.11 -29.93 -0.70
C ASN A 784 34.18 -30.27 0.78
N LEU A 785 33.53 -29.45 1.62
CA LEU A 785 33.50 -29.59 3.06
C LEU A 785 32.31 -30.46 3.46
N THR A 786 32.57 -31.61 4.08
CA THR A 786 31.56 -32.48 4.67
C THR A 786 31.39 -32.16 6.15
N ILE A 787 30.14 -31.93 6.55
CA ILE A 787 29.71 -31.64 7.92
C ILE A 787 29.05 -32.90 8.48
N ASN A 788 29.68 -33.48 9.49
CA ASN A 788 29.22 -34.68 10.18
C ASN A 788 28.82 -34.36 11.62
N ILE A 789 28.12 -35.30 12.27
CA ILE A 789 27.71 -35.19 13.66
C ILE A 789 28.67 -36.02 14.53
N LYS A 790 29.38 -35.37 15.46
CA LYS A 790 30.18 -36.07 16.49
C LYS A 790 29.35 -36.35 17.75
N LYS A 791 28.53 -35.39 18.17
CA LYS A 791 27.58 -35.53 19.29
C LYS A 791 26.29 -34.80 18.95
N PHE A 792 25.14 -35.42 19.18
CA PHE A 792 23.82 -34.82 19.00
C PHE A 792 22.86 -35.33 20.08
N LYS A 793 22.35 -34.41 20.89
CA LYS A 793 21.36 -34.72 21.92
C LYS A 793 20.45 -33.51 22.10
N ARG A 794 19.13 -33.69 21.93
CA ARG A 794 18.11 -32.66 22.16
C ARG A 794 18.49 -31.30 21.55
N SER A 795 18.80 -31.30 20.26
CA SER A 795 19.21 -30.11 19.50
C SER A 795 18.39 -29.99 18.23
N ARG A 796 18.07 -28.75 17.83
CA ARG A 796 17.46 -28.45 16.53
C ARG A 796 18.53 -27.89 15.61
N VAL A 797 18.73 -28.54 14.46
CA VAL A 797 19.76 -28.15 13.47
C VAL A 797 19.07 -27.56 12.25
N SER A 798 19.65 -26.52 11.67
CA SER A 798 19.06 -25.82 10.52
C SER A 798 19.16 -26.58 9.19
N ARG A 799 19.74 -27.78 9.18
CA ARG A 799 19.96 -28.58 7.98
C ARG A 799 19.99 -30.06 8.34
N LYS A 800 19.63 -30.91 7.38
CA LYS A 800 19.88 -32.36 7.48
C LYS A 800 21.38 -32.63 7.41
N LEU A 801 21.86 -33.58 8.21
CA LEU A 801 23.26 -33.98 8.27
C LEU A 801 23.37 -35.52 8.14
N PRO A 802 24.46 -36.06 7.59
CA PRO A 802 25.62 -35.34 7.08
C PRO A 802 25.32 -34.54 5.80
N ASP A 803 26.08 -33.49 5.55
CA ASP A 803 25.91 -32.64 4.36
C ASP A 803 27.26 -32.21 3.80
N THR A 804 27.34 -32.01 2.48
CA THR A 804 28.56 -31.57 1.81
C THR A 804 28.33 -30.24 1.09
N VAL A 805 29.17 -29.26 1.41
CA VAL A 805 29.09 -27.90 0.86
C VAL A 805 30.36 -27.59 0.07
N THR A 806 30.20 -27.14 -1.16
CA THR A 806 31.32 -26.64 -1.96
C THR A 806 31.67 -25.20 -1.57
N LEU A 807 32.89 -24.99 -1.10
CA LEU A 807 33.45 -23.70 -0.74
C LEU A 807 34.30 -23.17 -1.88
N PHE A 808 33.82 -22.11 -2.51
CA PHE A 808 34.55 -21.44 -3.58
C PHE A 808 35.65 -20.52 -3.04
N PRO A 809 36.63 -20.14 -3.86
CA PRO A 809 37.67 -19.24 -3.42
C PRO A 809 37.13 -17.89 -2.93
N ARG A 810 37.73 -17.35 -1.86
CA ARG A 810 37.41 -16.03 -1.29
C ARG A 810 35.94 -15.86 -0.85
N THR A 811 35.29 -16.93 -0.40
CA THR A 811 33.92 -16.90 0.15
C THR A 811 33.88 -17.18 1.65
N MET A 812 32.86 -16.64 2.31
CA MET A 812 32.43 -17.04 3.66
C MET A 812 31.06 -17.68 3.50
N THR A 813 30.95 -19.00 3.64
CA THR A 813 29.72 -19.74 3.34
C THR A 813 29.06 -20.16 4.64
N PHE A 814 27.77 -19.86 4.79
CA PHE A 814 26.96 -20.32 5.92
C PHE A 814 26.76 -21.84 5.83
N LEU A 815 27.11 -22.53 6.91
CA LEU A 815 27.02 -23.98 6.98
C LEU A 815 25.73 -24.39 7.70
N ILE A 816 25.67 -24.14 9.01
CA ILE A 816 24.60 -24.59 9.89
C ILE A 816 24.46 -23.65 11.09
N THR A 817 23.26 -23.57 11.64
CA THR A 817 23.01 -23.03 12.98
C THR A 817 22.20 -24.02 13.80
N VAL A 818 22.55 -24.12 15.08
CA VAL A 818 22.01 -25.14 15.98
C VAL A 818 21.48 -24.48 17.24
N LYS A 819 20.28 -24.88 17.66
CA LYS A 819 19.67 -24.53 18.94
C LYS A 819 19.68 -25.75 19.85
N ASN A 820 20.43 -25.67 20.94
CA ASN A 820 20.49 -26.71 21.97
C ASN A 820 19.36 -26.52 22.98
N ALA A 821 18.71 -27.60 23.40
CA ALA A 821 17.76 -27.56 24.51
C ALA A 821 18.46 -27.14 25.82
N TRP A 822 17.75 -26.39 26.66
CA TRP A 822 18.25 -25.98 27.97
C TRP A 822 18.57 -27.20 28.85
N ARG A 823 19.68 -27.12 29.61
CA ARG A 823 20.26 -28.17 30.50
C ARG A 823 20.82 -29.43 29.81
N TYR A 824 20.19 -29.94 28.77
CA TYR A 824 20.51 -31.28 28.21
C TYR A 824 20.88 -31.31 26.72
N GLY A 825 20.80 -30.17 26.03
CA GLY A 825 21.13 -30.07 24.61
C GLY A 825 22.64 -30.07 24.35
N VAL A 826 23.13 -30.93 23.46
CA VAL A 826 24.54 -30.94 23.06
C VAL A 826 24.62 -31.22 21.57
N PHE A 827 25.32 -30.32 20.87
CA PHE A 827 25.70 -30.52 19.49
C PHE A 827 27.19 -30.26 19.32
N VAL A 828 27.90 -31.21 18.72
CA VAL A 828 29.30 -31.07 18.34
C VAL A 828 29.43 -31.54 16.89
N PRO A 829 29.71 -30.64 15.93
CA PRO A 829 29.98 -31.05 14.57
C PRO A 829 31.40 -31.62 14.42
N SER A 830 31.61 -32.43 13.39
CA SER A 830 32.93 -32.74 12.85
C SER A 830 32.98 -32.30 11.40
N PHE A 831 34.14 -31.81 10.97
CA PHE A 831 34.36 -31.27 9.63
C PHE A 831 35.48 -32.05 8.95
N SER A 832 35.23 -32.55 7.75
CA SER A 832 36.23 -33.13 6.87
C SER A 832 36.14 -32.47 5.50
N PHE A 833 37.21 -32.46 4.71
CA PHE A 833 37.19 -31.80 3.41
C PHE A 833 38.02 -32.53 2.36
N VAL A 834 37.62 -32.36 1.11
CA VAL A 834 38.45 -32.66 -0.06
C VAL A 834 38.80 -31.34 -0.74
N LYS A 835 40.10 -31.11 -0.97
CA LYS A 835 40.58 -29.90 -1.66
C LYS A 835 40.83 -30.16 -3.13
N ARG A 836 40.45 -29.21 -3.99
CA ARG A 836 40.75 -29.21 -5.42
C ARG A 836 41.38 -27.88 -5.82
N THR A 837 42.59 -27.94 -6.34
CA THR A 837 43.30 -26.78 -6.90
C THR A 837 42.70 -26.42 -8.25
N LEU A 838 42.44 -25.14 -8.48
CA LEU A 838 42.00 -24.62 -9.77
C LEU A 838 43.22 -24.48 -10.68
N SER A 839 43.15 -25.03 -11.90
CA SER A 839 44.18 -24.88 -12.93
C SER A 839 44.39 -23.39 -13.26
N GLY A 840 45.65 -22.94 -13.25
CA GLY A 840 45.99 -21.53 -13.46
C GLY A 840 47.19 -20.96 -12.68
N ARG A 841 47.98 -21.80 -12.00
CA ARG A 841 49.38 -21.49 -11.64
C ARG A 841 50.24 -22.75 -11.68
N ASN A 842 51.13 -22.80 -12.68
CA ASN A 842 52.56 -22.82 -12.36
C ASN A 842 52.94 -21.41 -11.87
#